data_AF-A0A2V7VXV9-F1
#
_entry.id   AF-A0A2V7VXV9-F1
#
_cell.length_a   1.000
_cell.length_b   1.000
_cell.length_c   1.000
_cell.angle_alpha   90.00
_cell.angle_beta   90.00
_cell.angle_gamma   90.00
#
_symmetry.space_group_name_H-M   'P 1'
#
loop_
_entity.id
_entity.type
_entity.pdbx_description
1 polymer ?
#
loop_
_entity_poly.entity_id
_entity_poly.type
_entity_poly.pdbx_seq_one_letter_code
_entity_poly.pdbx_strand_id
1 'polypeptide(L)'
;MKKAFVVLSVALFYAAIGSAAPPPGTPSRFPTVDEQLKSAHANKGSALEKLIHANQDFSKLKSRDMDDKIVPPWLKVYWRKGHPEANYDNPNDPTGGYPLVLKEVLEWMMTHQDFQPGFSEASMEEGTSFGDHDADEEERMGVPGWWRLQSNGGTPGTNVRTSGAQTASRSESDIRINYWNTQKIIAASNNIGGSGTQGMYYSSDAGVTWGQTNLPLASGDSFHSDPTVDWSSDGTAWSTTMGINGSVLKVQSYKSTNSGATWTFDGTISGSQTNTDKQMQWIDHSASSAFANNNYVIWHNGNPAFMNRRTSTGWGTPIQVSDGQATGTCIGADVKTNANGDVFGFFPDTGSRGIYVVKSTNGGGSYAAPVKLVTTYDSYDIGVPAFNSRRILLYVSGGAYRNGTTNNVYALWTDLSGATGCTTSTNEPGSSVSSTCKTRIWFARSTDGGATWSARVKINDQSGLNDQFNPFLAVDETNGTIGAIYYDTVADAGRKKVDIYYQMSSDGGVTWDAAVKVTTAQTDETIAGADSGNQFGDYNSLSGYGNAFFPSWTDRRNNAKEEIWTAKITTSTTPTFSISGSAGTSGATVTAGSSSTTSDASNNYSIASLAAGTYSVTPSKSGCTFSPSSQSVTITASNVTGVNFSATCSAPTFSISGNAGTSGATVTAGSSSTTSDASSNYAMSGFVAGTYTVTPSKSGCTFSPASQSVTITSSNATANFTATCGSGDIQLTSGVPVTGQSVAQGAWKYYYITVPSGATNLTFATTNATADVDIFTQFGAKPTSSSYICRPFTASGNETCSATNPSAGTWWVGVNGYAAGSFTITGTVTVPTPTYSISGSAGTPGAIVTAGSQSGTSDGSNNYAVSGLANGTYTVTPTKSGCTFSPASLSVTVSGANVTGQNFTANCSSSTLFSNGFESATGWATVQISGTTGAWTLVASGTNPTLSPHGGTYMGKFNSYDATSGHQTRIYQTTGFAVPGTASTVTLKFWMYHDTGYSTYPDKVQVQVSTGSTWANVGTAINRYDGSTGWKQHTIDLTAYKGTTVQLGFLGMSGFGNNEYIDDVVVTTP
;
A
#
# COMPACT_ATOMS: atom_id res chain seq x y z
N MET A 1 6.20 3.83 -68.83
CA MET A 1 4.76 3.89 -68.49
C MET A 1 4.33 2.50 -68.04
N LYS A 2 3.82 2.36 -66.81
CA LYS A 2 3.75 1.10 -66.06
C LYS A 2 2.31 0.76 -65.64
N LYS A 3 2.01 -0.54 -65.77
CA LYS A 3 1.10 -1.40 -64.98
C LYS A 3 -0.43 -1.23 -65.05
N ALA A 4 -1.08 -2.26 -65.62
CA ALA A 4 -2.29 -2.91 -65.09
C ALA A 4 -2.50 -4.29 -65.77
N PHE A 5 -3.24 -5.19 -65.08
CA PHE A 5 -3.69 -6.57 -65.42
C PHE A 5 -2.72 -7.75 -65.17
N VAL A 6 -3.09 -8.96 -64.71
CA VAL A 6 -4.19 -9.58 -63.92
C VAL A 6 -3.92 -11.11 -63.94
N VAL A 7 -4.06 -11.80 -62.79
CA VAL A 7 -4.50 -13.22 -62.58
C VAL A 7 -3.75 -14.44 -63.19
N LEU A 8 -3.56 -15.45 -62.33
CA LEU A 8 -3.35 -16.92 -62.50
C LEU A 8 -1.99 -17.53 -62.95
N SER A 9 -1.49 -18.40 -62.05
CA SER A 9 -0.83 -19.70 -62.29
C SER A 9 0.47 -19.80 -63.10
N VAL A 10 1.59 -20.07 -62.41
CA VAL A 10 2.62 -21.00 -62.91
C VAL A 10 3.17 -21.86 -61.77
N ALA A 11 3.02 -23.16 -61.95
CA ALA A 11 3.67 -24.24 -61.23
C ALA A 11 4.91 -24.70 -62.02
N LEU A 12 5.80 -25.40 -61.30
CA LEU A 12 6.93 -26.24 -61.75
C LEU A 12 8.21 -25.54 -62.24
N PHE A 13 9.26 -25.60 -61.41
CA PHE A 13 10.46 -26.38 -61.74
C PHE A 13 11.30 -26.65 -60.47
N TYR A 14 10.99 -27.75 -59.77
CA TYR A 14 11.96 -28.82 -59.46
C TYR A 14 11.16 -30.03 -58.95
N ALA A 15 11.15 -31.09 -59.75
CA ALA A 15 10.49 -32.35 -59.49
C ALA A 15 11.46 -33.37 -58.89
N ALA A 16 10.88 -34.33 -58.17
CA ALA A 16 11.39 -35.66 -57.81
C ALA A 16 12.46 -35.74 -56.71
N ILE A 17 12.04 -36.03 -55.46
CA ILE A 17 12.25 -37.35 -54.82
C ILE A 17 11.04 -37.63 -53.92
N GLY A 18 10.49 -38.84 -54.04
CA GLY A 18 9.22 -39.26 -53.47
C GLY A 18 9.19 -39.42 -51.95
N SER A 19 7.95 -39.61 -51.49
CA SER A 19 7.53 -40.08 -50.17
C SER A 19 8.46 -41.16 -49.60
N ALA A 20 9.26 -40.77 -48.61
CA ALA A 20 9.72 -41.70 -47.59
C ALA A 20 8.71 -41.62 -46.43
N ALA A 21 8.07 -42.74 -46.12
CA ALA A 21 7.42 -42.93 -44.83
C ALA A 21 8.41 -42.57 -43.71
N PRO A 22 7.97 -41.91 -42.62
CA PRO A 22 8.86 -41.65 -41.51
C PRO A 22 9.39 -42.99 -40.97
N PRO A 23 10.69 -43.08 -40.63
CA PRO A 23 11.29 -44.33 -40.18
C PRO A 23 10.59 -44.80 -38.89
N PRO A 24 10.39 -46.12 -38.72
CA PRO A 24 9.76 -46.65 -37.52
C PRO A 24 10.73 -46.57 -36.34
N GLY A 25 10.21 -46.08 -35.21
CA GLY A 25 10.76 -46.38 -33.89
C GLY A 25 11.90 -45.49 -33.42
N THR A 26 11.61 -44.23 -33.12
CA THR A 26 12.10 -43.71 -31.83
C THR A 26 10.99 -44.00 -30.82
N PRO A 27 11.24 -44.66 -29.68
CA PRO A 27 10.21 -44.79 -28.66
C PRO A 27 9.72 -43.39 -28.34
N SER A 28 8.40 -43.17 -28.30
CA SER A 28 7.89 -41.98 -27.64
C SER A 28 8.49 -42.03 -26.23
N ARG A 29 9.42 -41.13 -25.96
CA ARG A 29 10.01 -40.95 -24.64
C ARG A 29 9.53 -39.61 -24.15
N PHE A 30 9.26 -39.51 -22.86
CA PHE A 30 9.10 -38.21 -22.26
C PHE A 30 10.41 -37.41 -22.47
N PRO A 31 10.31 -36.09 -22.69
CA PRO A 31 11.49 -35.24 -22.87
C PRO A 31 12.42 -35.36 -21.66
N THR A 32 13.73 -35.23 -21.87
CA THR A 32 14.69 -35.17 -20.76
C THR A 32 14.45 -33.92 -19.92
N VAL A 33 15.03 -33.87 -18.71
CA VAL A 33 14.93 -32.66 -17.89
C VAL A 33 15.56 -31.46 -18.60
N ASP A 34 16.68 -31.64 -19.30
CA ASP A 34 17.34 -30.57 -20.07
C ASP A 34 16.47 -30.08 -21.24
N GLU A 35 15.78 -30.99 -21.93
CA GLU A 35 14.82 -30.63 -22.99
C GLU A 35 13.63 -29.83 -22.44
N GLN A 36 13.15 -30.18 -21.24
CA GLN A 36 12.06 -29.46 -20.58
C GLN A 36 12.49 -28.09 -20.04
N LEU A 37 13.68 -28.00 -19.43
CA LEU A 37 14.26 -26.73 -19.00
C LEU A 37 14.46 -25.78 -20.18
N LYS A 38 14.95 -26.31 -21.30
CA LYS A 38 15.11 -25.56 -22.55
C LYS A 38 13.77 -25.11 -23.14
N SER A 39 12.76 -25.98 -23.13
CA SER A 39 11.42 -25.64 -23.63
C SER A 39 10.68 -24.64 -22.74
N ALA A 40 10.92 -24.66 -21.43
CA ALA A 40 10.32 -23.74 -20.47
C ALA A 40 11.10 -22.42 -20.35
N HIS A 41 12.24 -22.28 -21.06
CA HIS A 41 13.18 -21.17 -20.92
C HIS A 41 13.60 -20.93 -19.46
N ALA A 42 13.76 -22.01 -18.68
CA ALA A 42 14.02 -21.91 -17.24
C ALA A 42 15.41 -21.35 -16.94
N ASN A 43 15.47 -20.29 -16.15
CA ASN A 43 16.66 -19.61 -15.67
C ASN A 43 17.38 -20.49 -14.66
N LYS A 44 18.71 -20.56 -14.77
CA LYS A 44 19.55 -21.34 -13.86
C LYS A 44 19.46 -20.79 -12.42
N GLY A 45 19.10 -21.64 -11.48
CA GLY A 45 18.87 -21.36 -10.07
C GLY A 45 17.43 -20.97 -9.70
N SER A 46 16.55 -20.81 -10.69
CA SER A 46 15.17 -20.31 -10.49
C SER A 46 14.26 -21.30 -9.75
N ALA A 47 13.15 -20.79 -9.21
CA ALA A 47 12.14 -21.64 -8.59
C ALA A 47 11.48 -22.56 -9.63
N LEU A 48 11.32 -22.09 -10.86
CA LEU A 48 10.85 -22.89 -11.99
C LEU A 48 11.81 -24.02 -12.36
N GLU A 49 13.12 -23.76 -12.44
CA GLU A 49 14.11 -24.82 -12.69
C GLU A 49 14.03 -25.90 -11.59
N LYS A 50 13.96 -25.50 -10.32
CA LYS A 50 13.78 -26.42 -9.18
C LYS A 50 12.48 -27.21 -9.26
N LEU A 51 11.38 -26.57 -9.66
CA LEU A 51 10.07 -27.21 -9.79
C LEU A 51 10.07 -28.23 -10.94
N ILE A 52 10.71 -27.92 -12.06
CA ILE A 52 10.87 -28.84 -13.19
C ILE A 52 11.70 -30.06 -12.73
N HIS A 53 12.84 -29.85 -12.07
CA HIS A 53 13.65 -30.96 -11.52
C HIS A 53 12.88 -31.83 -10.52
N ALA A 54 12.03 -31.24 -9.67
CA ALA A 54 11.27 -31.95 -8.65
C ALA A 54 10.14 -32.83 -9.21
N ASN A 55 9.76 -32.67 -10.48
CA ASN A 55 8.57 -33.30 -11.07
C ASN A 55 8.85 -34.13 -12.32
N GLN A 56 9.93 -34.92 -12.29
CA GLN A 56 10.33 -35.82 -13.38
C GLN A 56 9.80 -37.27 -13.25
N ASP A 57 8.90 -37.55 -12.30
CA ASP A 57 8.33 -38.89 -12.09
C ASP A 57 7.24 -39.23 -13.12
N PHE A 58 7.65 -39.55 -14.35
CA PHE A 58 6.75 -39.86 -15.45
C PHE A 58 6.04 -41.21 -15.34
N SER A 59 6.36 -42.03 -14.32
CA SER A 59 5.56 -43.23 -14.02
C SER A 59 4.11 -42.89 -13.65
N LYS A 60 3.86 -41.63 -13.25
CA LYS A 60 2.53 -41.09 -12.97
C LYS A 60 1.74 -40.69 -14.20
N LEU A 61 2.33 -40.70 -15.40
CA LEU A 61 1.71 -40.31 -16.66
C LEU A 61 1.40 -41.53 -17.53
N LYS A 62 0.44 -41.39 -18.45
CA LYS A 62 0.09 -42.43 -19.43
C LYS A 62 0.69 -42.10 -20.79
N SER A 63 0.75 -43.08 -21.70
CA SER A 63 1.26 -42.88 -23.06
C SER A 63 0.53 -41.76 -23.83
N ARG A 64 -0.77 -41.56 -23.59
CA ARG A 64 -1.53 -40.43 -24.17
C ARG A 64 -1.06 -39.04 -23.71
N ASP A 65 -0.43 -38.94 -22.54
CA ASP A 65 0.06 -37.67 -22.01
C ASP A 65 1.32 -37.18 -22.74
N MET A 66 1.94 -38.04 -23.55
CA MET A 66 3.17 -37.77 -24.31
C MET A 66 2.94 -36.91 -25.54
N ASP A 67 1.72 -36.96 -26.10
CA ASP A 67 1.37 -36.30 -27.36
C ASP A 67 0.74 -34.91 -27.15
N ASP A 68 0.47 -34.54 -25.91
CA ASP A 68 -0.08 -33.23 -25.54
C ASP A 68 1.01 -32.15 -25.51
N LYS A 69 0.87 -31.18 -26.42
CA LYS A 69 1.82 -30.08 -26.60
C LYS A 69 1.46 -28.81 -25.82
N ILE A 70 0.33 -28.79 -25.12
CA ILE A 70 -0.20 -27.60 -24.45
C ILE A 70 0.32 -27.53 -23.01
N VAL A 71 0.34 -28.64 -22.28
CA VAL A 71 0.80 -28.71 -20.89
C VAL A 71 1.99 -29.68 -20.78
N PRO A 72 3.16 -29.25 -20.26
CA PRO A 72 4.35 -30.07 -20.25
C PRO A 72 4.25 -31.21 -19.23
N PRO A 73 4.95 -32.33 -19.47
CA PRO A 73 4.90 -33.51 -18.61
C PRO A 73 5.21 -33.23 -17.13
N TRP A 74 6.19 -32.38 -16.80
CA TRP A 74 6.51 -32.05 -15.41
C TRP A 74 5.34 -31.37 -14.67
N LEU A 75 4.58 -30.51 -15.35
CA LEU A 75 3.45 -29.81 -14.74
C LEU A 75 2.26 -30.75 -14.53
N LYS A 76 2.09 -31.72 -15.44
CA LYS A 76 1.13 -32.81 -15.27
C LYS A 76 1.47 -33.71 -14.08
N VAL A 77 2.74 -34.05 -13.90
CA VAL A 77 3.23 -34.80 -12.73
C VAL A 77 2.99 -34.02 -11.45
N TYR A 78 3.29 -32.72 -11.44
CA TYR A 78 3.00 -31.84 -10.31
C TYR A 78 1.50 -31.81 -9.98
N TRP A 79 0.63 -31.66 -10.99
CA TRP A 79 -0.81 -31.66 -10.82
C TRP A 79 -1.34 -32.98 -10.23
N ARG A 80 -0.94 -34.13 -10.79
CA ARG A 80 -1.36 -35.45 -10.28
C ARG A 80 -0.85 -35.77 -8.88
N LYS A 81 0.28 -35.20 -8.46
CA LYS A 81 0.76 -35.31 -7.06
C LYS A 81 -0.14 -34.54 -6.09
N GLY A 82 -0.66 -33.38 -6.52
CA GLY A 82 -1.55 -32.54 -5.72
C GLY A 82 -3.02 -32.96 -5.75
N HIS A 83 -3.44 -33.68 -6.80
CA HIS A 83 -4.85 -34.04 -7.05
C HIS A 83 -5.03 -35.53 -7.37
N PRO A 84 -4.62 -36.45 -6.47
CA PRO A 84 -4.78 -37.89 -6.70
C PRO A 84 -6.26 -38.33 -6.84
N GLU A 85 -7.21 -37.51 -6.41
CA GLU A 85 -8.65 -37.74 -6.46
C GLU A 85 -9.30 -37.54 -7.85
N ALA A 86 -8.63 -36.85 -8.78
CA ALA A 86 -9.20 -36.56 -10.10
C ALA A 86 -9.22 -37.78 -11.03
N ASN A 87 -10.25 -37.89 -11.87
CA ASN A 87 -10.39 -39.01 -12.81
C ASN A 87 -9.59 -38.79 -14.09
N TYR A 88 -8.33 -39.23 -14.08
CA TYR A 88 -7.43 -39.18 -15.24
C TYR A 88 -7.62 -40.32 -16.24
N ASP A 89 -8.67 -41.14 -16.07
CA ASP A 89 -8.88 -42.37 -16.84
C ASP A 89 -10.12 -42.32 -17.72
N ASN A 90 -10.84 -41.20 -17.74
CA ASN A 90 -11.99 -41.00 -18.61
C ASN A 90 -11.53 -40.86 -20.09
N PRO A 91 -11.88 -41.81 -20.98
CA PRO A 91 -11.53 -41.73 -22.39
C PRO A 91 -12.38 -40.69 -23.16
N ASN A 92 -13.49 -40.24 -22.57
CA ASN A 92 -14.39 -39.24 -23.16
C ASN A 92 -14.06 -37.81 -22.70
N ASP A 93 -13.06 -37.62 -21.84
CA ASP A 93 -12.58 -36.31 -21.44
C ASP A 93 -11.44 -35.87 -22.37
N PRO A 94 -11.67 -34.89 -23.26
CA PRO A 94 -10.66 -34.41 -24.21
C PRO A 94 -9.50 -33.67 -23.52
N THR A 95 -9.65 -33.25 -22.26
CA THR A 95 -8.60 -32.61 -21.47
C THR A 95 -7.69 -33.60 -20.75
N GLY A 96 -8.10 -34.88 -20.68
CA GLY A 96 -7.36 -35.93 -20.00
C GLY A 96 -7.34 -35.84 -18.47
N GLY A 97 -8.32 -35.13 -17.87
CA GLY A 97 -8.43 -34.89 -16.42
C GLY A 97 -7.66 -33.68 -15.91
N TYR A 98 -7.18 -32.80 -16.80
CA TYR A 98 -6.41 -31.60 -16.46
C TYR A 98 -7.24 -30.33 -16.71
N PRO A 99 -7.31 -29.38 -15.77
CA PRO A 99 -8.03 -28.14 -16.01
C PRO A 99 -7.29 -27.25 -17.01
N LEU A 100 -8.05 -26.55 -17.85
CA LEU A 100 -7.51 -25.66 -18.90
C LEU A 100 -6.63 -24.54 -18.33
N VAL A 101 -6.89 -24.12 -17.08
CA VAL A 101 -6.11 -23.11 -16.34
C VAL A 101 -4.63 -23.50 -16.17
N LEU A 102 -4.26 -24.79 -16.27
CA LEU A 102 -2.86 -25.19 -16.19
C LEU A 102 -2.00 -24.59 -17.31
N LYS A 103 -2.60 -24.26 -18.46
CA LYS A 103 -1.93 -23.54 -19.54
C LYS A 103 -1.59 -22.10 -19.12
N GLU A 104 -2.54 -21.41 -18.51
CA GLU A 104 -2.37 -20.03 -18.02
C GLU A 104 -1.35 -19.97 -16.87
N VAL A 105 -1.40 -20.97 -15.97
CA VAL A 105 -0.40 -21.13 -14.90
C VAL A 105 0.99 -21.41 -15.49
N LEU A 106 1.10 -22.22 -16.54
CA LEU A 106 2.37 -22.45 -17.23
C LEU A 106 2.92 -21.16 -17.87
N GLU A 107 2.07 -20.44 -18.60
CA GLU A 107 2.43 -19.15 -19.25
C GLU A 107 2.88 -18.12 -18.20
N TRP A 108 2.20 -18.08 -17.04
CA TRP A 108 2.61 -17.26 -15.90
C TRP A 108 3.94 -17.71 -15.30
N MET A 109 4.11 -19.00 -15.01
CA MET A 109 5.35 -19.54 -14.43
C MET A 109 6.56 -19.31 -15.33
N MET A 110 6.39 -19.39 -16.65
CA MET A 110 7.45 -19.12 -17.64
C MET A 110 7.90 -17.65 -17.63
N THR A 111 7.02 -16.72 -17.25
CA THR A 111 7.30 -15.28 -17.12
C THR A 111 7.64 -14.85 -15.69
N HIS A 112 7.35 -15.69 -14.68
CA HIS A 112 7.56 -15.44 -13.24
C HIS A 112 8.33 -16.60 -12.60
N GLN A 113 9.54 -16.85 -13.09
CA GLN A 113 10.28 -18.08 -12.82
C GLN A 113 10.81 -18.21 -11.38
N ASP A 114 10.74 -17.15 -10.59
CA ASP A 114 11.06 -17.11 -9.16
C ASP A 114 9.83 -17.36 -8.25
N PHE A 115 8.65 -17.54 -8.86
CA PHE A 115 7.35 -17.68 -8.20
C PHE A 115 7.04 -16.57 -7.18
N GLN A 116 7.64 -15.41 -7.36
CA GLN A 116 7.19 -14.21 -6.66
C GLN A 116 5.93 -13.71 -7.38
N PRO A 117 4.90 -13.26 -6.64
CA PRO A 117 3.81 -12.51 -7.26
C PRO A 117 4.40 -11.32 -8.02
N GLY A 118 4.00 -11.12 -9.27
CA GLY A 118 4.29 -9.87 -9.97
C GLY A 118 3.83 -8.71 -9.10
N PHE A 119 4.62 -7.63 -9.06
CA PHE A 119 4.25 -6.41 -8.37
C PHE A 119 2.84 -5.98 -8.79
N SER A 120 2.06 -5.44 -7.86
CA SER A 120 0.74 -4.85 -8.13
C SER A 120 0.79 -3.91 -9.34
N GLU A 121 -0.29 -3.85 -10.13
CA GLU A 121 -0.46 -2.99 -11.32
C GLU A 121 -0.20 -1.47 -11.11
N ALA A 122 0.15 -1.04 -9.90
CA ALA A 122 0.72 0.28 -9.62
C ALA A 122 2.13 0.54 -10.22
N SER A 123 2.69 -0.37 -11.02
CA SER A 123 3.97 -0.17 -11.73
C SER A 123 3.89 -0.24 -13.25
N MET A 124 2.70 -0.12 -13.86
CA MET A 124 2.56 0.09 -15.30
C MET A 124 2.02 1.50 -15.57
N GLU A 125 2.92 2.48 -15.64
CA GLU A 125 2.59 3.82 -16.14
C GLU A 125 2.56 3.81 -17.68
N GLU A 126 1.46 4.38 -18.18
CA GLU A 126 1.18 5.04 -19.46
C GLU A 126 2.30 5.10 -20.52
N GLY A 127 1.97 4.73 -21.77
CA GLY A 127 2.74 5.24 -22.91
C GLY A 127 2.76 4.46 -24.23
N THR A 128 1.63 3.98 -24.76
CA THR A 128 1.51 3.81 -26.23
C THR A 128 0.23 4.46 -26.75
N SER A 129 0.18 5.78 -26.72
CA SER A 129 -0.70 6.55 -27.59
C SER A 129 0.14 7.15 -28.71
N PHE A 130 -0.22 6.79 -29.94
CA PHE A 130 0.11 7.59 -31.11
C PHE A 130 -0.30 9.04 -30.86
N GLY A 131 0.60 9.95 -31.19
CA GLY A 131 0.39 11.38 -30.99
C GLY A 131 -0.71 11.94 -31.87
N ASP A 132 -1.44 12.90 -31.32
CA ASP A 132 -1.72 14.13 -32.04
C ASP A 132 -1.46 15.32 -31.12
N HIS A 133 -0.88 16.34 -31.75
CA HIS A 133 -0.35 17.58 -31.21
C HIS A 133 -1.42 18.45 -30.52
N ASP A 134 -1.13 18.93 -29.31
CA ASP A 134 -0.98 20.36 -28.99
C ASP A 134 -0.97 20.53 -27.46
N ALA A 135 0.24 20.69 -26.93
CA ALA A 135 0.49 21.09 -25.56
C ALA A 135 1.04 22.51 -25.61
N ASP A 136 0.30 23.47 -25.04
CA ASP A 136 0.80 24.73 -24.49
C ASP A 136 -0.38 25.38 -23.71
N GLU A 137 -0.48 25.18 -22.39
CA GLU A 137 -1.06 26.10 -21.37
C GLU A 137 -1.48 25.40 -20.04
N GLU A 138 -0.53 24.83 -19.26
CA GLU A 138 -0.81 24.43 -17.86
C GLU A 138 0.29 24.85 -16.87
N GLU A 139 0.78 26.09 -16.93
CA GLU A 139 1.63 26.67 -15.89
C GLU A 139 0.94 27.80 -15.10
N ARG A 140 -0.34 27.63 -14.74
CA ARG A 140 -1.09 28.64 -13.97
C ARG A 140 -2.12 28.09 -12.97
N MET A 141 -1.80 27.07 -12.17
CA MET A 141 -2.57 26.80 -10.95
C MET A 141 -1.65 26.38 -9.79
N GLY A 142 -1.28 27.36 -8.96
CA GLY A 142 -0.50 27.17 -7.74
C GLY A 142 -1.31 26.45 -6.65
N VAL A 143 -1.11 25.14 -6.51
CA VAL A 143 -1.57 24.37 -5.36
C VAL A 143 -0.35 23.83 -4.60
N PRO A 144 -0.15 24.16 -3.30
CA PRO A 144 1.01 23.70 -2.53
C PRO A 144 1.02 22.17 -2.33
N GLY A 145 2.17 21.55 -2.59
CA GLY A 145 2.34 20.10 -2.72
C GLY A 145 2.46 19.29 -1.42
N TRP A 146 1.57 19.43 -0.44
CA TRP A 146 1.53 18.58 0.77
C TRP A 146 0.22 17.79 0.98
N TRP A 147 -0.45 17.37 -0.10
CA TRP A 147 -1.42 16.27 -0.04
C TRP A 147 -1.26 15.36 -1.29
N ARG A 148 -0.46 14.31 -1.20
CA ARG A 148 -0.61 13.16 -2.10
C ARG A 148 -0.57 11.91 -1.25
N LEU A 149 -1.64 11.69 -0.50
CA LEU A 149 -2.07 10.32 -0.22
C LEU A 149 -2.38 9.70 -1.59
N GLN A 150 -1.88 8.50 -1.87
CA GLN A 150 -2.34 7.71 -3.02
C GLN A 150 -3.87 7.72 -3.00
N SER A 151 -4.48 8.44 -3.92
CA SER A 151 -5.93 8.59 -4.00
C SER A 151 -6.52 7.26 -4.45
N ASN A 152 -7.41 6.68 -3.65
CA ASN A 152 -8.24 5.52 -4.02
C ASN A 152 -9.29 5.86 -5.11
N GLY A 153 -9.07 6.94 -5.88
CA GLY A 153 -9.99 7.43 -6.89
C GLY A 153 -10.21 6.41 -8.00
N GLY A 154 -11.37 6.49 -8.66
CA GLY A 154 -11.66 5.62 -9.80
C GLY A 154 -10.67 5.84 -10.94
N THR A 155 -10.20 4.75 -11.55
CA THR A 155 -9.35 4.78 -12.76
C THR A 155 -10.26 4.69 -13.99
N PRO A 156 -10.37 5.76 -14.81
CA PRO A 156 -11.13 5.71 -16.04
C PRO A 156 -10.39 4.89 -17.10
N GLY A 157 -11.09 3.97 -17.73
CA GLY A 157 -10.62 3.24 -18.89
C GLY A 157 -10.88 4.01 -20.19
N THR A 158 -10.65 3.33 -21.32
CA THR A 158 -10.82 3.89 -22.67
C THR A 158 -12.22 4.47 -22.87
N ASN A 159 -12.28 5.68 -23.43
CA ASN A 159 -13.54 6.27 -23.90
C ASN A 159 -14.06 5.51 -25.13
N VAL A 160 -15.27 4.97 -25.03
CA VAL A 160 -15.93 4.21 -26.09
C VAL A 160 -17.13 5.00 -26.59
N ARG A 161 -17.22 5.16 -27.91
CA ARG A 161 -18.36 5.80 -28.57
C ARG A 161 -19.52 4.82 -28.66
N THR A 162 -20.34 4.77 -27.61
CA THR A 162 -21.50 3.87 -27.47
C THR A 162 -22.48 3.97 -28.63
N SER A 163 -22.78 5.19 -29.08
CA SER A 163 -23.66 5.39 -30.23
C SER A 163 -22.99 5.06 -31.56
N GLY A 164 -21.69 4.77 -31.62
CA GLY A 164 -20.95 4.79 -32.89
C GLY A 164 -21.03 6.15 -33.61
N ALA A 165 -20.48 6.23 -34.81
CA ALA A 165 -20.54 7.44 -35.63
C ALA A 165 -21.96 7.73 -36.10
N GLN A 166 -22.45 8.96 -35.88
CA GLN A 166 -23.84 9.32 -36.18
C GLN A 166 -23.96 10.42 -37.24
N THR A 167 -25.02 10.30 -38.05
CA THR A 167 -25.39 11.32 -39.06
C THR A 167 -26.34 12.38 -38.50
N ALA A 168 -26.91 12.14 -37.32
CA ALA A 168 -27.78 13.04 -36.59
C ALA A 168 -27.43 13.03 -35.09
N SER A 169 -27.68 14.13 -34.40
CA SER A 169 -27.32 14.33 -33.01
C SER A 169 -27.98 13.30 -32.07
N ARG A 170 -27.24 12.94 -31.03
CA ARG A 170 -27.65 12.16 -29.86
C ARG A 170 -27.45 13.02 -28.63
N SER A 171 -28.38 12.94 -27.70
CA SER A 171 -28.36 13.74 -26.47
C SER A 171 -29.24 13.03 -25.45
N GLU A 172 -29.14 13.40 -24.17
CA GLU A 172 -29.81 12.73 -23.05
C GLU A 172 -29.56 11.22 -23.05
N SER A 173 -28.75 10.73 -22.12
CA SER A 173 -28.42 9.31 -22.12
C SER A 173 -28.58 8.65 -20.76
N ASP A 174 -29.08 7.42 -20.81
CA ASP A 174 -29.14 6.53 -19.66
C ASP A 174 -28.36 5.24 -19.93
N ILE A 175 -27.69 4.70 -18.91
CA ILE A 175 -26.89 3.47 -19.00
C ILE A 175 -27.09 2.60 -17.76
N ARG A 176 -27.20 1.28 -17.94
CA ARG A 176 -27.25 0.32 -16.83
C ARG A 176 -26.44 -0.95 -17.11
N ILE A 177 -25.58 -1.28 -16.16
CA ILE A 177 -24.91 -2.58 -16.05
C ILE A 177 -25.95 -3.60 -15.58
N ASN A 178 -25.93 -4.81 -16.12
CA ASN A 178 -26.73 -5.90 -15.57
C ASN A 178 -26.03 -6.48 -14.33
N TYR A 179 -26.62 -6.33 -13.14
CA TYR A 179 -26.02 -6.75 -11.86
C TYR A 179 -25.83 -8.27 -11.75
N TRP A 180 -26.59 -9.04 -12.52
CA TRP A 180 -26.52 -10.51 -12.56
C TRP A 180 -25.62 -11.03 -13.69
N ASN A 181 -25.19 -10.16 -14.60
CA ASN A 181 -24.21 -10.47 -15.64
C ASN A 181 -23.52 -9.18 -16.12
N THR A 182 -22.41 -8.82 -15.49
CA THR A 182 -21.68 -7.57 -15.76
C THR A 182 -21.07 -7.49 -17.15
N GLN A 183 -21.10 -8.58 -17.93
CA GLN A 183 -20.76 -8.52 -19.36
C GLN A 183 -21.84 -7.83 -20.19
N LYS A 184 -23.07 -7.72 -19.67
CA LYS A 184 -24.20 -7.10 -20.37
C LYS A 184 -24.45 -5.69 -19.87
N ILE A 185 -24.46 -4.75 -20.80
CA ILE A 185 -24.74 -3.34 -20.52
C ILE A 185 -25.73 -2.84 -21.58
N ILE A 186 -26.71 -2.05 -21.16
CA ILE A 186 -27.60 -1.32 -22.08
C ILE A 186 -27.44 0.16 -21.85
N ALA A 187 -27.52 0.92 -22.93
CA ALA A 187 -27.64 2.37 -22.90
C ALA A 187 -28.73 2.81 -23.87
N ALA A 188 -29.22 4.03 -23.70
CA ALA A 188 -30.20 4.64 -24.58
C ALA A 188 -29.94 6.13 -24.75
N SER A 189 -30.43 6.70 -25.85
CA SER A 189 -30.33 8.13 -26.10
C SER A 189 -31.51 8.70 -26.88
N ASN A 190 -31.67 10.02 -26.83
CA ASN A 190 -32.49 10.69 -27.82
C ASN A 190 -31.88 10.53 -29.21
N ASN A 191 -32.78 10.45 -30.19
CA ASN A 191 -32.49 10.44 -31.63
C ASN A 191 -33.61 11.23 -32.34
N ILE A 192 -33.92 12.41 -31.79
CA ILE A 192 -35.04 13.26 -32.23
C ILE A 192 -34.78 13.79 -33.65
N GLY A 193 -33.59 14.37 -33.88
CA GLY A 193 -33.22 14.91 -35.19
C GLY A 193 -32.89 13.85 -36.26
N GLY A 194 -32.87 12.56 -35.90
CA GLY A 194 -32.63 11.45 -36.82
C GLY A 194 -33.92 10.71 -37.16
N SER A 195 -34.13 9.54 -36.56
CA SER A 195 -35.33 8.72 -36.84
C SER A 195 -36.56 9.12 -36.04
N GLY A 196 -36.41 9.96 -35.01
CA GLY A 196 -37.47 10.25 -34.04
C GLY A 196 -37.76 9.08 -33.10
N THR A 197 -37.11 7.93 -33.25
CA THR A 197 -37.24 6.79 -32.34
C THR A 197 -36.07 6.74 -31.38
N GLN A 198 -36.31 6.41 -30.11
CA GLN A 198 -35.27 6.33 -29.10
C GLN A 198 -34.16 5.35 -29.52
N GLY A 199 -32.92 5.85 -29.52
CA GLY A 199 -31.74 5.05 -29.81
C GLY A 199 -31.43 4.11 -28.67
N MET A 200 -31.16 2.85 -28.97
CA MET A 200 -30.84 1.82 -28.00
C MET A 200 -29.49 1.20 -28.35
N TYR A 201 -28.67 1.00 -27.33
CA TYR A 201 -27.31 0.48 -27.45
C TYR A 201 -27.14 -0.66 -26.46
N TYR A 202 -26.45 -1.72 -26.87
CA TYR A 202 -26.24 -2.87 -26.01
C TYR A 202 -24.86 -3.47 -26.22
N SER A 203 -24.25 -3.91 -25.12
CA SER A 203 -22.97 -4.62 -25.11
C SER A 203 -23.15 -5.98 -24.44
N SER A 204 -22.39 -6.96 -24.90
CA SER A 204 -22.31 -8.32 -24.34
C SER A 204 -20.90 -8.69 -23.86
N ASP A 205 -19.98 -7.74 -23.84
CA ASP A 205 -18.56 -7.90 -23.51
C ASP A 205 -18.06 -6.79 -22.57
N ALA A 206 -18.90 -6.39 -21.61
CA ALA A 206 -18.61 -5.39 -20.59
C ALA A 206 -18.24 -4.00 -21.15
N GLY A 207 -18.89 -3.61 -22.24
CA GLY A 207 -18.77 -2.28 -22.84
C GLY A 207 -17.63 -2.12 -23.84
N VAL A 208 -16.97 -3.22 -24.24
CA VAL A 208 -15.89 -3.19 -25.25
C VAL A 208 -16.47 -2.98 -26.65
N THR A 209 -17.51 -3.72 -27.02
CA THR A 209 -18.24 -3.54 -28.27
C THR A 209 -19.72 -3.26 -28.01
N TRP A 210 -20.33 -2.54 -28.95
CA TRP A 210 -21.71 -2.06 -28.85
C TRP A 210 -22.50 -2.35 -30.13
N GLY A 211 -23.63 -3.03 -29.97
CA GLY A 211 -24.70 -3.12 -30.96
C GLY A 211 -25.68 -1.95 -30.82
N GLN A 212 -26.46 -1.70 -31.88
CA GLN A 212 -27.39 -0.59 -31.94
C GLN A 212 -28.74 -1.03 -32.50
N THR A 213 -29.81 -0.45 -31.97
CA THR A 213 -31.19 -0.62 -32.45
C THR A 213 -32.02 0.61 -32.07
N ASN A 214 -33.31 0.62 -32.36
CA ASN A 214 -34.22 1.68 -31.92
C ASN A 214 -35.49 1.08 -31.32
N LEU A 215 -36.16 1.82 -30.43
CA LEU A 215 -37.49 1.45 -29.98
C LEU A 215 -38.52 1.59 -31.13
N PRO A 216 -39.44 0.63 -31.30
CA PRO A 216 -40.57 0.83 -32.20
C PRO A 216 -41.56 1.84 -31.61
N LEU A 217 -42.11 2.74 -32.44
CA LEU A 217 -43.16 3.67 -31.99
C LEU A 217 -44.41 2.89 -31.56
N ALA A 218 -45.02 3.29 -30.45
CA ALA A 218 -46.36 2.81 -30.14
C ALA A 218 -47.39 3.49 -31.06
N SER A 219 -48.56 2.86 -31.21
CA SER A 219 -49.59 3.37 -32.11
C SER A 219 -50.06 4.77 -31.69
N GLY A 220 -49.93 5.72 -32.61
CA GLY A 220 -50.33 7.11 -32.40
C GLY A 220 -49.20 8.04 -31.98
N ASP A 221 -47.99 7.55 -31.70
CA ASP A 221 -46.84 8.41 -31.43
C ASP A 221 -46.18 8.89 -32.73
N SER A 222 -45.64 10.10 -32.69
CA SER A 222 -44.85 10.69 -33.78
C SER A 222 -43.35 10.49 -33.56
N PHE A 223 -42.89 10.56 -32.31
CA PHE A 223 -41.49 10.36 -31.93
C PHE A 223 -41.37 10.05 -30.43
N HIS A 224 -40.16 9.71 -29.99
CA HIS A 224 -39.77 9.40 -28.62
C HIS A 224 -38.76 10.41 -28.06
N SER A 225 -38.75 10.62 -26.75
CA SER A 225 -37.73 11.38 -26.01
C SER A 225 -37.45 10.75 -24.64
N ASP A 226 -36.49 11.31 -23.90
CA ASP A 226 -36.23 11.09 -22.47
C ASP A 226 -35.93 9.62 -22.15
N PRO A 227 -34.87 9.04 -22.71
CA PRO A 227 -34.53 7.65 -22.54
C PRO A 227 -34.16 7.29 -21.11
N THR A 228 -34.68 6.16 -20.63
CA THR A 228 -34.12 5.45 -19.47
C THR A 228 -34.09 3.96 -19.69
N VAL A 229 -33.21 3.26 -18.98
CA VAL A 229 -32.99 1.82 -19.09
C VAL A 229 -32.72 1.18 -17.74
N ASP A 230 -33.04 -0.12 -17.61
CA ASP A 230 -32.64 -0.94 -16.46
C ASP A 230 -32.78 -2.45 -16.72
N TRP A 231 -32.33 -3.29 -15.79
CA TRP A 231 -32.39 -4.75 -15.86
C TRP A 231 -33.17 -5.35 -14.70
N SER A 232 -33.94 -6.39 -14.99
CA SER A 232 -34.44 -7.32 -13.98
C SER A 232 -33.58 -8.58 -13.88
N SER A 233 -33.70 -9.29 -12.76
CA SER A 233 -32.86 -10.44 -12.40
C SER A 233 -33.01 -11.64 -13.33
N ASP A 234 -34.09 -11.69 -14.09
CA ASP A 234 -34.34 -12.69 -15.13
C ASP A 234 -33.57 -12.41 -16.44
N GLY A 235 -32.82 -11.30 -16.50
CA GLY A 235 -32.08 -10.88 -17.68
C GLY A 235 -32.92 -10.10 -18.69
N THR A 236 -34.15 -9.72 -18.36
CA THR A 236 -34.95 -8.80 -19.19
C THR A 236 -34.38 -7.38 -19.07
N ALA A 237 -34.06 -6.78 -20.20
CA ALA A 237 -33.74 -5.36 -20.30
C ALA A 237 -35.03 -4.55 -20.45
N TRP A 238 -35.12 -3.45 -19.73
CA TRP A 238 -36.25 -2.54 -19.72
C TRP A 238 -35.82 -1.18 -20.21
N SER A 239 -36.75 -0.47 -20.84
CA SER A 239 -36.58 0.93 -21.16
C SER A 239 -37.90 1.67 -20.96
N THR A 240 -37.82 2.91 -20.48
CA THR A 240 -38.94 3.84 -20.59
C THR A 240 -38.57 5.03 -21.45
N THR A 241 -39.61 5.61 -22.05
CA THR A 241 -39.51 6.71 -23.00
C THR A 241 -40.76 7.60 -22.89
N MET A 242 -40.63 8.84 -23.35
CA MET A 242 -41.75 9.72 -23.60
C MET A 242 -42.27 9.49 -25.02
N GLY A 243 -43.47 8.91 -25.15
CA GLY A 243 -44.19 8.86 -26.43
C GLY A 243 -44.87 10.19 -26.71
N ILE A 244 -44.57 10.81 -27.85
CA ILE A 244 -44.97 12.18 -28.16
C ILE A 244 -45.82 12.24 -29.42
N ASN A 245 -46.97 12.90 -29.33
CA ASN A 245 -47.79 13.31 -30.48
C ASN A 245 -48.34 14.72 -30.27
N GLY A 246 -47.77 15.69 -31.00
CA GLY A 246 -48.08 17.10 -30.80
C GLY A 246 -47.75 17.53 -29.36
N SER A 247 -48.74 18.02 -28.63
CA SER A 247 -48.62 18.39 -27.21
C SER A 247 -49.04 17.28 -26.24
N VAL A 248 -49.27 16.06 -26.73
CA VAL A 248 -49.59 14.90 -25.89
C VAL A 248 -48.31 14.12 -25.62
N LEU A 249 -47.91 14.10 -24.35
CA LEU A 249 -46.73 13.41 -23.86
C LEU A 249 -47.17 12.30 -22.89
N LYS A 250 -46.71 11.08 -23.14
CA LYS A 250 -47.07 9.90 -22.34
C LYS A 250 -45.84 9.10 -21.99
N VAL A 251 -45.68 8.77 -20.70
CA VAL A 251 -44.66 7.81 -20.29
C VAL A 251 -45.03 6.39 -20.74
N GLN A 252 -44.09 5.72 -21.40
CA GLN A 252 -44.25 4.39 -21.97
C GLN A 252 -43.10 3.47 -21.55
N SER A 253 -43.36 2.16 -21.54
CA SER A 253 -42.39 1.14 -21.20
C SER A 253 -42.24 0.10 -22.31
N TYR A 254 -41.00 -0.35 -22.50
CA TYR A 254 -40.58 -1.36 -23.44
C TYR A 254 -39.70 -2.39 -22.74
N LYS A 255 -39.66 -3.61 -23.28
CA LYS A 255 -38.79 -4.67 -22.80
C LYS A 255 -38.10 -5.44 -23.91
N SER A 256 -36.95 -6.01 -23.59
CA SER A 256 -36.14 -6.86 -24.44
C SER A 256 -35.71 -8.11 -23.68
N THR A 257 -35.97 -9.28 -24.27
CA THR A 257 -35.56 -10.59 -23.72
C THR A 257 -34.30 -11.14 -24.40
N ASN A 258 -33.72 -10.40 -25.34
CA ASN A 258 -32.50 -10.78 -26.07
C ASN A 258 -31.37 -9.76 -25.87
N SER A 259 -31.20 -9.32 -24.62
CA SER A 259 -30.10 -8.44 -24.19
C SER A 259 -30.07 -7.09 -24.91
N GLY A 260 -31.23 -6.49 -25.20
CA GLY A 260 -31.34 -5.15 -25.79
C GLY A 260 -31.30 -5.11 -27.33
N ALA A 261 -31.19 -6.25 -28.02
CA ALA A 261 -31.12 -6.30 -29.47
C ALA A 261 -32.46 -5.99 -30.16
N THR A 262 -33.58 -6.45 -29.59
CA THR A 262 -34.94 -6.14 -30.07
C THR A 262 -35.86 -5.78 -28.91
N TRP A 263 -36.78 -4.85 -29.15
CA TRP A 263 -37.64 -4.27 -28.13
C TRP A 263 -39.12 -4.46 -28.46
N THR A 264 -39.91 -4.70 -27.41
CA THR A 264 -41.36 -4.86 -27.49
C THR A 264 -42.05 -3.87 -26.57
N PHE A 265 -43.12 -3.24 -27.05
CA PHE A 265 -43.93 -2.35 -26.22
C PHE A 265 -44.59 -3.14 -25.08
N ASP A 266 -44.42 -2.68 -23.84
CA ASP A 266 -45.02 -3.28 -22.64
C ASP A 266 -46.28 -2.52 -22.20
N GLY A 267 -46.28 -1.19 -22.26
CA GLY A 267 -47.48 -0.40 -21.97
C GLY A 267 -47.26 1.09 -21.77
N THR A 268 -48.38 1.85 -21.75
CA THR A 268 -48.42 3.26 -21.35
C THR A 268 -48.60 3.37 -19.84
N ILE A 269 -47.53 3.72 -19.12
CA ILE A 269 -47.48 3.62 -17.65
C ILE A 269 -48.03 4.86 -16.94
N SER A 270 -48.15 5.97 -17.69
CA SER A 270 -48.77 7.23 -17.26
C SER A 270 -50.31 7.19 -17.29
N GLY A 271 -50.90 6.10 -17.78
CA GLY A 271 -52.35 5.95 -17.91
C GLY A 271 -52.96 6.99 -18.84
N SER A 272 -53.87 7.82 -18.32
CA SER A 272 -54.55 8.87 -19.07
C SER A 272 -53.86 10.23 -19.02
N GLN A 273 -52.72 10.35 -18.33
CA GLN A 273 -51.97 11.61 -18.27
C GLN A 273 -51.36 11.92 -19.64
N THR A 274 -51.33 13.20 -20.00
CA THR A 274 -50.90 13.66 -21.34
C THR A 274 -49.94 14.84 -21.30
N ASN A 275 -49.59 15.33 -20.12
CA ASN A 275 -48.65 16.43 -19.94
C ASN A 275 -47.44 15.95 -19.12
N THR A 276 -47.01 14.71 -19.39
CA THR A 276 -45.91 14.08 -18.66
C THR A 276 -44.57 14.47 -19.22
N ASP A 277 -43.55 14.65 -18.39
CA ASP A 277 -42.17 14.84 -18.87
C ASP A 277 -41.15 14.26 -17.87
N LYS A 278 -39.92 14.04 -18.36
CA LYS A 278 -38.72 13.67 -17.58
C LYS A 278 -38.91 12.51 -16.62
N GLN A 279 -39.22 11.34 -17.18
CA GLN A 279 -39.32 10.14 -16.37
C GLN A 279 -37.95 9.55 -16.01
N MET A 280 -37.82 9.04 -14.79
CA MET A 280 -36.68 8.25 -14.35
C MET A 280 -37.11 6.87 -13.88
N GLN A 281 -36.36 5.85 -14.30
CA GLN A 281 -36.64 4.44 -14.03
C GLN A 281 -35.64 3.84 -13.02
N TRP A 282 -36.14 2.96 -12.16
CA TRP A 282 -35.33 2.10 -11.31
C TRP A 282 -36.01 0.76 -11.04
N ILE A 283 -35.28 -0.34 -11.21
CA ILE A 283 -35.71 -1.68 -10.81
C ILE A 283 -35.12 -2.02 -9.44
N ASP A 284 -35.91 -2.66 -8.57
CA ASP A 284 -35.37 -3.18 -7.32
C ASP A 284 -34.46 -4.39 -7.56
N HIS A 285 -33.15 -4.16 -7.53
CA HIS A 285 -32.13 -5.19 -7.78
C HIS A 285 -31.86 -6.08 -6.57
N SER A 286 -32.34 -5.71 -5.38
CA SER A 286 -31.96 -6.40 -4.16
C SER A 286 -32.65 -7.75 -4.00
N ALA A 287 -31.87 -8.83 -3.97
CA ALA A 287 -32.37 -10.17 -3.69
C ALA A 287 -32.98 -10.34 -2.29
N SER A 288 -32.63 -9.46 -1.33
CA SER A 288 -33.22 -9.46 0.02
C SER A 288 -34.51 -8.65 0.13
N SER A 289 -34.84 -7.85 -0.89
CA SER A 289 -36.09 -7.10 -0.92
C SER A 289 -37.28 -8.03 -1.16
N ALA A 290 -38.35 -7.85 -0.40
CA ALA A 290 -39.63 -8.52 -0.66
C ALA A 290 -40.30 -8.05 -1.97
N PHE A 291 -39.75 -6.99 -2.60
CA PHE A 291 -40.25 -6.35 -3.80
C PHE A 291 -39.24 -6.42 -4.97
N ALA A 292 -38.26 -7.32 -4.89
CA ALA A 292 -37.27 -7.55 -5.93
C ALA A 292 -37.92 -7.67 -7.31
N ASN A 293 -37.29 -7.06 -8.33
CA ASN A 293 -37.77 -6.95 -9.71
C ASN A 293 -39.00 -6.07 -9.96
N ASN A 294 -39.57 -5.42 -8.94
CA ASN A 294 -40.52 -4.35 -9.22
C ASN A 294 -39.81 -3.22 -9.96
N ASN A 295 -40.45 -2.71 -11.02
CA ASN A 295 -39.95 -1.59 -11.81
C ASN A 295 -40.68 -0.32 -11.40
N TYR A 296 -39.95 0.70 -10.96
CA TYR A 296 -40.48 1.97 -10.51
C TYR A 296 -40.14 3.07 -11.50
N VAL A 297 -41.12 3.93 -11.76
CA VAL A 297 -40.92 5.09 -12.63
C VAL A 297 -41.53 6.31 -11.96
N ILE A 298 -40.78 7.41 -11.94
CA ILE A 298 -41.20 8.73 -11.45
C ILE A 298 -41.19 9.73 -12.60
N TRP A 299 -42.15 10.65 -12.65
CA TRP A 299 -42.24 11.74 -13.64
C TRP A 299 -43.10 12.88 -13.09
N HIS A 300 -43.19 14.00 -13.78
CA HIS A 300 -44.18 15.03 -13.48
C HIS A 300 -45.30 15.06 -14.51
N ASN A 301 -46.50 15.54 -14.14
CA ASN A 301 -47.60 15.76 -15.08
C ASN A 301 -48.11 17.20 -14.95
N GLY A 302 -47.52 18.14 -15.69
CA GLY A 302 -47.62 19.56 -15.38
C GLY A 302 -46.92 19.87 -14.07
N ASN A 303 -47.66 20.27 -13.03
CA ASN A 303 -47.06 20.62 -11.74
C ASN A 303 -46.64 19.40 -10.89
N PRO A 304 -47.56 18.48 -10.52
CA PRO A 304 -47.26 17.44 -9.54
C PRO A 304 -46.34 16.31 -10.04
N ALA A 305 -45.59 15.72 -9.11
CA ALA A 305 -44.84 14.49 -9.31
C ALA A 305 -45.74 13.26 -9.12
N PHE A 306 -45.55 12.24 -9.97
CA PHE A 306 -46.22 10.96 -9.92
C PHE A 306 -45.21 9.82 -9.96
N MET A 307 -45.57 8.71 -9.32
CA MET A 307 -44.86 7.45 -9.42
C MET A 307 -45.81 6.32 -9.81
N ASN A 308 -45.31 5.33 -10.52
CA ASN A 308 -45.99 4.07 -10.74
C ASN A 308 -45.00 2.91 -10.59
N ARG A 309 -45.54 1.74 -10.27
CA ARG A 309 -44.76 0.51 -10.15
C ARG A 309 -45.33 -0.58 -11.06
N ARG A 310 -44.44 -1.36 -11.64
CA ARG A 310 -44.74 -2.63 -12.30
C ARG A 310 -44.43 -3.76 -11.34
N THR A 311 -45.41 -4.64 -11.14
CA THR A 311 -45.22 -5.91 -10.42
C THR A 311 -45.25 -7.07 -11.41
N SER A 312 -45.22 -8.31 -10.92
CA SER A 312 -45.46 -9.50 -11.74
C SER A 312 -46.82 -9.49 -12.45
N THR A 313 -47.80 -8.73 -11.95
CA THR A 313 -49.15 -8.60 -12.54
C THR A 313 -49.28 -7.47 -13.56
N GLY A 314 -48.22 -6.68 -13.77
CA GLY A 314 -48.22 -5.51 -14.67
C GLY A 314 -48.13 -4.17 -13.93
N TRP A 315 -48.36 -3.08 -14.66
CA TRP A 315 -48.32 -1.71 -14.15
C TRP A 315 -49.54 -1.39 -13.29
N GLY A 316 -49.31 -0.66 -12.20
CA GLY A 316 -50.37 -0.11 -11.36
C GLY A 316 -50.99 1.18 -11.94
N THR A 317 -51.78 1.86 -11.12
CA THR A 317 -52.27 3.21 -11.39
C THR A 317 -51.26 4.25 -10.91
N PRO A 318 -50.98 5.33 -11.66
CA PRO A 318 -50.14 6.43 -11.19
C PRO A 318 -50.58 6.99 -9.84
N ILE A 319 -49.63 7.12 -8.91
CA ILE A 319 -49.82 7.69 -7.57
C ILE A 319 -49.15 9.07 -7.55
N GLN A 320 -49.90 10.10 -7.21
CA GLN A 320 -49.31 11.42 -6.96
C GLN A 320 -48.47 11.36 -5.69
N VAL A 321 -47.21 11.79 -5.77
CA VAL A 321 -46.28 11.76 -4.64
C VAL A 321 -45.92 13.14 -4.11
N SER A 322 -46.15 14.20 -4.88
CA SER A 322 -46.13 15.57 -4.34
C SER A 322 -47.48 15.94 -3.68
N ASP A 323 -47.47 16.92 -2.79
CA ASP A 323 -48.66 17.50 -2.15
C ASP A 323 -48.77 19.03 -2.42
N GLY A 324 -49.34 19.80 -1.48
CA GLY A 324 -49.48 21.25 -1.60
C GLY A 324 -48.18 22.04 -1.45
N GLN A 325 -47.07 21.42 -1.05
CA GLN A 325 -45.76 22.07 -1.02
C GLN A 325 -45.20 22.36 -2.42
N ALA A 326 -45.59 21.58 -3.43
CA ALA A 326 -45.18 21.77 -4.81
C ALA A 326 -46.02 22.89 -5.43
N THR A 327 -45.40 24.06 -5.62
CA THR A 327 -46.08 25.24 -6.19
C THR A 327 -45.68 25.51 -7.63
N GLY A 328 -44.81 24.70 -8.22
CA GLY A 328 -44.42 24.70 -9.62
C GLY A 328 -44.37 23.28 -10.20
N THR A 329 -43.47 23.08 -11.14
CA THR A 329 -43.26 21.81 -11.86
C THR A 329 -42.27 20.93 -11.11
N CYS A 330 -42.62 19.67 -10.87
CA CYS A 330 -41.73 18.68 -10.25
C CYS A 330 -40.85 17.93 -11.27
N ILE A 331 -40.24 18.67 -12.21
CA ILE A 331 -39.45 18.13 -13.32
C ILE A 331 -38.00 17.81 -12.91
N GLY A 332 -37.41 16.72 -13.44
CA GLY A 332 -36.05 16.32 -13.08
C GLY A 332 -35.97 15.46 -11.81
N ALA A 333 -36.97 14.59 -11.65
CA ALA A 333 -37.11 13.67 -10.53
C ALA A 333 -36.24 12.41 -10.70
N ASP A 334 -35.99 11.66 -9.62
CA ASP A 334 -35.28 10.38 -9.67
C ASP A 334 -35.89 9.37 -8.67
N VAL A 335 -35.69 8.08 -8.88
CA VAL A 335 -36.21 7.00 -8.04
C VAL A 335 -35.13 5.97 -7.74
N LYS A 336 -35.11 5.46 -6.50
CA LYS A 336 -34.17 4.44 -6.02
C LYS A 336 -34.81 3.51 -4.99
N THR A 337 -34.25 2.32 -4.82
CA THR A 337 -34.60 1.40 -3.72
C THR A 337 -33.38 1.08 -2.86
N ASN A 338 -33.61 0.48 -1.69
CA ASN A 338 -32.55 -0.09 -0.86
C ASN A 338 -32.79 -1.60 -0.64
N ALA A 339 -31.85 -2.26 0.03
CA ALA A 339 -31.90 -3.71 0.26
C ALA A 339 -33.08 -4.21 1.12
N ASN A 340 -33.79 -3.31 1.81
CA ASN A 340 -35.00 -3.63 2.57
C ASN A 340 -36.28 -3.54 1.72
N GLY A 341 -36.17 -3.07 0.46
CA GLY A 341 -37.32 -2.81 -0.40
C GLY A 341 -38.04 -1.48 -0.10
N ASP A 342 -37.40 -0.57 0.64
CA ASP A 342 -37.89 0.79 0.74
C ASP A 342 -37.70 1.49 -0.62
N VAL A 343 -38.71 2.25 -1.06
CA VAL A 343 -38.68 3.00 -2.33
C VAL A 343 -38.61 4.49 -2.03
N PHE A 344 -37.67 5.18 -2.66
CA PHE A 344 -37.44 6.62 -2.51
C PHE A 344 -37.68 7.32 -3.84
N GLY A 345 -38.57 8.31 -3.84
CA GLY A 345 -38.80 9.21 -4.98
C GLY A 345 -38.28 10.60 -4.64
N PHE A 346 -37.38 11.13 -5.44
CA PHE A 346 -36.78 12.45 -5.30
C PHE A 346 -37.36 13.38 -6.35
N PHE A 347 -37.72 14.60 -6.00
CA PHE A 347 -38.18 15.58 -6.98
C PHE A 347 -37.83 17.01 -6.54
N PRO A 348 -37.28 17.85 -7.43
CA PRO A 348 -37.23 19.28 -7.21
C PRO A 348 -38.63 19.88 -7.47
N ASP A 349 -38.86 21.12 -7.06
CA ASP A 349 -40.07 21.87 -7.39
C ASP A 349 -39.68 23.30 -7.77
N THR A 350 -40.09 23.71 -8.98
CA THR A 350 -39.67 24.99 -9.53
C THR A 350 -40.28 26.20 -8.83
N GLY A 351 -41.43 26.03 -8.18
CA GLY A 351 -42.10 27.13 -7.48
C GLY A 351 -41.51 27.36 -6.08
N SER A 352 -41.53 26.33 -5.24
CA SER A 352 -41.09 26.39 -3.84
C SER A 352 -39.58 26.36 -3.68
N ARG A 353 -38.84 26.12 -4.78
CA ARG A 353 -37.37 25.97 -4.82
C ARG A 353 -36.91 24.88 -3.86
N GLY A 354 -37.71 23.85 -3.67
CA GLY A 354 -37.44 22.75 -2.75
C GLY A 354 -37.03 21.50 -3.50
N ILE A 355 -36.05 20.77 -2.97
CA ILE A 355 -35.85 19.36 -3.33
C ILE A 355 -36.48 18.53 -2.23
N TYR A 356 -37.31 17.56 -2.62
CA TYR A 356 -38.09 16.73 -1.71
C TYR A 356 -37.80 15.25 -1.95
N VAL A 357 -38.02 14.45 -0.91
CA VAL A 357 -38.00 12.99 -0.98
C VAL A 357 -39.30 12.43 -0.41
N VAL A 358 -39.89 11.46 -1.11
CA VAL A 358 -40.94 10.57 -0.57
C VAL A 358 -40.40 9.19 -0.32
N LYS A 359 -40.98 8.51 0.67
CA LYS A 359 -40.63 7.14 1.02
C LYS A 359 -41.85 6.25 1.01
N SER A 360 -41.68 5.05 0.47
CA SER A 360 -42.60 3.93 0.64
C SER A 360 -41.89 2.77 1.32
N THR A 361 -42.52 2.15 2.32
CA THR A 361 -42.04 0.92 2.98
C THR A 361 -42.83 -0.32 2.56
N ASN A 362 -43.76 -0.19 1.60
CA ASN A 362 -44.61 -1.28 1.09
C ASN A 362 -44.43 -1.50 -0.43
N GLY A 363 -43.21 -1.27 -0.92
CA GLY A 363 -42.82 -1.52 -2.30
C GLY A 363 -43.50 -0.63 -3.33
N GLY A 364 -43.86 0.61 -2.98
CA GLY A 364 -44.51 1.60 -3.85
C GLY A 364 -46.03 1.53 -3.88
N GLY A 365 -46.66 0.91 -2.86
CA GLY A 365 -48.12 0.80 -2.79
C GLY A 365 -48.78 2.07 -2.26
N SER A 366 -48.07 2.79 -1.40
CA SER A 366 -48.42 4.11 -0.90
C SER A 366 -47.15 4.84 -0.44
N TYR A 367 -47.13 6.16 -0.52
CA TYR A 367 -46.00 6.97 -0.11
C TYR A 367 -46.36 7.82 1.12
N ALA A 368 -45.38 8.02 2.00
CA ALA A 368 -45.48 8.98 3.09
C ALA A 368 -45.47 10.43 2.55
N ALA A 369 -45.79 11.39 3.43
CA ALA A 369 -45.68 12.81 3.10
C ALA A 369 -44.24 13.17 2.67
N PRO A 370 -44.04 14.05 1.67
CA PRO A 370 -42.72 14.42 1.22
C PRO A 370 -41.94 15.19 2.28
N VAL A 371 -40.66 14.84 2.43
CA VAL A 371 -39.70 15.49 3.31
C VAL A 371 -38.87 16.47 2.49
N LYS A 372 -38.81 17.74 2.89
CA LYS A 372 -37.94 18.74 2.24
C LYS A 372 -36.48 18.49 2.63
N LEU A 373 -35.65 18.27 1.63
CA LEU A 373 -34.21 18.09 1.77
C LEU A 373 -33.49 19.44 1.86
N VAL A 374 -33.79 20.35 0.93
CA VAL A 374 -33.12 21.66 0.84
C VAL A 374 -33.97 22.69 0.13
N THR A 375 -33.62 23.97 0.29
CA THR A 375 -34.07 25.07 -0.58
C THR A 375 -32.93 25.50 -1.50
N THR A 376 -33.13 25.43 -2.82
CA THR A 376 -32.16 25.78 -3.86
C THR A 376 -32.01 27.29 -4.04
N TYR A 377 -30.90 27.75 -4.64
CA TYR A 377 -30.68 29.17 -4.95
C TYR A 377 -31.38 29.62 -6.22
N ASP A 378 -31.38 28.79 -7.25
CA ASP A 378 -32.28 28.95 -8.39
C ASP A 378 -33.57 28.14 -8.21
N SER A 379 -34.48 28.29 -9.16
CA SER A 379 -35.80 27.68 -9.23
C SER A 379 -35.89 26.58 -10.27
N TYR A 380 -35.18 26.67 -11.40
CA TYR A 380 -35.40 25.71 -12.48
C TYR A 380 -34.14 25.45 -13.29
N ASP A 381 -33.53 26.51 -13.82
CA ASP A 381 -32.41 26.42 -14.74
C ASP A 381 -31.40 27.56 -14.49
N ILE A 382 -30.16 27.37 -14.92
CA ILE A 382 -29.09 28.35 -14.72
C ILE A 382 -28.34 28.52 -16.06
N GLY A 383 -28.10 29.75 -16.49
CA GLY A 383 -27.23 30.04 -17.63
C GLY A 383 -25.76 29.94 -17.25
N VAL A 384 -24.96 29.18 -18.01
CA VAL A 384 -23.49 29.13 -17.89
C VAL A 384 -22.84 29.28 -19.27
N PRO A 385 -21.59 29.74 -19.41
CA PRO A 385 -21.05 30.07 -20.74
C PRO A 385 -21.00 28.89 -21.71
N ALA A 386 -20.77 27.67 -21.22
CA ALA A 386 -20.82 26.43 -22.02
C ALA A 386 -22.23 26.04 -22.48
N PHE A 387 -23.27 26.46 -21.75
CA PHE A 387 -24.64 25.95 -21.91
C PHE A 387 -25.68 27.07 -21.78
N ASN A 388 -25.37 28.26 -22.30
CA ASN A 388 -26.17 29.47 -22.02
C ASN A 388 -27.53 29.49 -22.75
N SER A 389 -27.61 28.92 -23.96
CA SER A 389 -28.85 28.94 -24.76
C SER A 389 -29.92 28.04 -24.16
N ARG A 390 -29.56 26.78 -23.89
CA ARG A 390 -30.49 25.76 -23.38
C ARG A 390 -30.56 25.71 -21.86
N ARG A 391 -29.57 26.27 -21.17
CA ARG A 391 -29.45 26.43 -19.71
C ARG A 391 -29.30 25.09 -18.99
N ILE A 392 -28.48 25.05 -17.94
CA ILE A 392 -28.32 23.83 -17.14
C ILE A 392 -29.56 23.65 -16.26
N LEU A 393 -30.04 22.42 -16.11
CA LEU A 393 -31.25 22.14 -15.36
C LEU A 393 -30.95 21.71 -13.92
N LEU A 394 -31.79 22.13 -12.98
CA LEU A 394 -31.68 21.83 -11.56
C LEU A 394 -32.32 20.47 -11.24
N TYR A 395 -31.75 19.40 -11.81
CA TYR A 395 -32.23 18.03 -11.60
C TYR A 395 -31.57 17.40 -10.37
N VAL A 396 -32.29 16.48 -9.73
CA VAL A 396 -31.79 15.71 -8.59
C VAL A 396 -31.50 14.29 -9.02
N SER A 397 -30.32 13.79 -8.66
CA SER A 397 -29.96 12.38 -8.70
C SER A 397 -29.96 11.83 -7.29
N GLY A 398 -30.61 10.68 -7.08
CA GLY A 398 -30.79 10.06 -5.78
C GLY A 398 -29.96 8.79 -5.60
N GLY A 399 -29.79 8.37 -4.35
CA GLY A 399 -29.21 7.07 -3.99
C GLY A 399 -29.75 6.56 -2.68
N ALA A 400 -29.76 5.24 -2.49
CA ALA A 400 -30.10 4.64 -1.21
C ALA A 400 -29.24 3.40 -0.97
N TYR A 401 -28.80 3.21 0.28
CA TYR A 401 -28.01 2.04 0.67
C TYR A 401 -28.34 1.64 2.10
N ARG A 402 -28.64 0.36 2.28
CA ARG A 402 -29.01 -0.18 3.58
C ARG A 402 -28.39 -1.56 3.79
N ASN A 403 -27.81 -1.76 4.96
CA ASN A 403 -27.34 -3.06 5.44
C ASN A 403 -27.63 -3.17 6.95
N GLY A 404 -27.05 -4.15 7.64
CA GLY A 404 -27.29 -4.38 9.07
C GLY A 404 -26.93 -3.21 10.00
N THR A 405 -26.05 -2.30 9.57
CA THR A 405 -25.57 -1.17 10.38
C THR A 405 -25.81 0.20 9.75
N THR A 406 -26.10 0.25 8.45
CA THR A 406 -26.20 1.47 7.65
C THR A 406 -27.61 1.61 7.08
N ASN A 407 -28.17 2.83 7.07
CA ASN A 407 -29.48 3.14 6.49
C ASN A 407 -29.43 4.53 5.86
N ASN A 408 -28.67 4.64 4.78
CA ASN A 408 -28.35 5.91 4.16
C ASN A 408 -29.20 6.19 2.92
N VAL A 409 -29.49 7.47 2.70
CA VAL A 409 -30.15 8.00 1.50
C VAL A 409 -29.39 9.25 1.07
N TYR A 410 -29.20 9.45 -0.24
CA TYR A 410 -28.32 10.45 -0.82
C TYR A 410 -29.06 11.27 -1.87
N ALA A 411 -28.66 12.53 -2.02
CA ALA A 411 -29.08 13.36 -3.13
C ALA A 411 -27.93 14.22 -3.64
N LEU A 412 -27.85 14.38 -4.95
CA LEU A 412 -26.86 15.15 -5.68
C LEU A 412 -27.58 16.05 -6.70
N TRP A 413 -27.21 17.32 -6.79
CA TRP A 413 -27.81 18.27 -7.75
C TRP A 413 -26.82 19.38 -8.12
N THR A 414 -27.10 20.11 -9.20
CA THR A 414 -26.37 21.34 -9.53
C THR A 414 -27.09 22.55 -8.95
N ASP A 415 -26.37 23.55 -8.47
CA ASP A 415 -26.96 24.85 -8.14
C ASP A 415 -25.89 25.95 -8.20
N LEU A 416 -26.27 27.20 -7.98
CA LEU A 416 -25.31 28.28 -7.76
C LEU A 416 -24.39 27.96 -6.57
N SER A 417 -23.15 28.43 -6.64
CA SER A 417 -22.12 28.11 -5.64
C SER A 417 -22.41 28.63 -4.24
N GLY A 418 -23.39 29.52 -4.06
CA GLY A 418 -23.72 30.13 -2.78
C GLY A 418 -22.67 31.13 -2.27
N ALA A 419 -21.64 31.43 -3.07
CA ALA A 419 -20.66 32.47 -2.77
C ALA A 419 -21.34 33.86 -2.74
N THR A 420 -20.65 34.86 -2.19
CA THR A 420 -21.13 36.24 -2.18
C THR A 420 -21.49 36.69 -3.60
N GLY A 421 -22.74 37.08 -3.79
CA GLY A 421 -23.26 37.46 -5.11
C GLY A 421 -23.56 36.28 -6.04
N CYS A 422 -23.78 35.07 -5.51
CA CYS A 422 -24.10 33.86 -6.26
C CYS A 422 -25.15 33.00 -5.52
N THR A 423 -26.25 33.63 -5.08
CA THR A 423 -27.26 33.05 -4.17
C THR A 423 -28.71 33.22 -4.65
N THR A 424 -28.90 33.80 -5.83
CA THR A 424 -30.22 34.03 -6.44
C THR A 424 -30.11 33.87 -7.95
N SER A 425 -31.22 33.58 -8.63
CA SER A 425 -31.24 33.43 -10.09
C SER A 425 -30.73 34.64 -10.86
N THR A 426 -30.87 35.85 -10.32
CA THR A 426 -30.30 37.07 -10.92
C THR A 426 -28.78 37.12 -10.96
N ASN A 427 -28.12 36.22 -10.24
CA ASN A 427 -26.66 36.16 -10.16
C ASN A 427 -26.02 35.18 -11.15
N GLU A 428 -26.81 34.44 -11.92
CA GLU A 428 -26.29 33.41 -12.80
C GLU A 428 -25.15 33.90 -13.71
N PRO A 429 -24.19 33.04 -14.07
CA PRO A 429 -23.11 33.41 -14.97
C PRO A 429 -23.58 33.89 -16.36
N GLY A 430 -24.64 33.28 -16.89
CA GLY A 430 -25.10 33.48 -18.26
C GLY A 430 -23.97 33.20 -19.26
N SER A 431 -23.86 34.04 -20.29
CA SER A 431 -22.78 33.97 -21.29
C SER A 431 -21.47 34.61 -20.82
N SER A 432 -21.41 35.17 -19.61
CA SER A 432 -20.27 35.93 -19.12
C SER A 432 -19.18 35.02 -18.56
N VAL A 433 -18.11 34.84 -19.34
CA VAL A 433 -16.93 34.06 -18.93
C VAL A 433 -16.21 34.65 -17.70
N SER A 434 -16.36 35.95 -17.48
CA SER A 434 -15.75 36.69 -16.34
C SER A 434 -16.66 36.80 -15.12
N SER A 435 -17.88 36.23 -15.15
CA SER A 435 -18.76 36.24 -13.98
C SER A 435 -18.07 35.61 -12.78
N THR A 436 -18.11 36.30 -11.64
CA THR A 436 -17.61 35.78 -10.36
C THR A 436 -18.55 34.73 -9.77
N CYS A 437 -19.80 34.68 -10.23
CA CYS A 437 -20.71 33.59 -9.92
C CYS A 437 -20.41 32.38 -10.82
N LYS A 438 -20.71 31.20 -10.28
CA LYS A 438 -20.43 29.89 -10.87
C LYS A 438 -21.35 28.84 -10.26
N THR A 439 -21.47 27.72 -10.93
CA THR A 439 -22.28 26.57 -10.52
C THR A 439 -21.42 25.51 -9.85
N ARG A 440 -22.01 24.74 -8.93
CA ARG A 440 -21.33 23.66 -8.19
C ARG A 440 -22.25 22.47 -8.05
N ILE A 441 -21.63 21.29 -7.94
CA ILE A 441 -22.36 20.09 -7.54
C ILE A 441 -22.50 20.07 -6.03
N TRP A 442 -23.76 20.05 -5.58
CA TRP A 442 -24.16 19.96 -4.20
C TRP A 442 -24.61 18.54 -3.86
N PHE A 443 -24.29 18.13 -2.64
CA PHE A 443 -24.60 16.83 -2.08
C PHE A 443 -25.23 16.99 -0.69
N ALA A 444 -26.19 16.12 -0.36
CA ALA A 444 -26.68 15.94 0.99
C ALA A 444 -26.94 14.45 1.25
N ARG A 445 -26.92 14.07 2.53
CA ARG A 445 -27.19 12.69 2.95
C ARG A 445 -28.10 12.63 4.17
N SER A 446 -28.84 11.54 4.24
CA SER A 446 -29.60 11.09 5.39
C SER A 446 -28.98 9.79 5.91
N THR A 447 -28.91 9.62 7.22
CA THR A 447 -28.43 8.38 7.89
C THR A 447 -29.55 7.63 8.62
N ASP A 448 -30.79 8.09 8.48
CA ASP A 448 -31.99 7.55 9.12
C ASP A 448 -33.05 7.10 8.10
N GLY A 449 -32.61 6.77 6.89
CA GLY A 449 -33.48 6.27 5.84
C GLY A 449 -34.42 7.32 5.26
N GLY A 450 -33.94 8.56 5.11
CA GLY A 450 -34.62 9.67 4.43
C GLY A 450 -35.49 10.56 5.32
N ALA A 451 -35.47 10.37 6.65
CA ALA A 451 -36.32 11.12 7.57
C ALA A 451 -35.73 12.50 7.92
N THR A 452 -34.42 12.58 8.14
CA THR A 452 -33.68 13.84 8.33
C THR A 452 -32.46 13.91 7.42
N TRP A 453 -32.03 15.12 7.08
CA TRP A 453 -30.98 15.39 6.10
C TRP A 453 -29.88 16.28 6.67
N SER A 454 -28.64 16.01 6.25
CA SER A 454 -27.49 16.87 6.54
C SER A 454 -27.63 18.24 5.88
N ALA A 455 -26.83 19.21 6.33
CA ALA A 455 -26.58 20.39 5.53
C ALA A 455 -25.99 19.98 4.16
N ARG A 456 -26.30 20.76 3.11
CA ARG A 456 -25.70 20.59 1.79
C ARG A 456 -24.20 20.89 1.82
N VAL A 457 -23.41 20.11 1.10
CA VAL A 457 -21.96 20.30 0.91
C VAL A 457 -21.63 20.27 -0.57
N LYS A 458 -20.52 20.89 -0.97
CA LYS A 458 -20.01 20.81 -2.34
C LYS A 458 -18.95 19.71 -2.40
N ILE A 459 -18.95 18.90 -3.45
CA ILE A 459 -18.05 17.73 -3.52
C ILE A 459 -16.78 17.99 -4.34
N ASN A 460 -16.66 19.13 -5.04
CA ASN A 460 -15.45 19.57 -5.76
C ASN A 460 -15.38 21.11 -5.81
N ASP A 461 -15.24 21.77 -4.65
CA ASP A 461 -15.30 23.25 -4.56
C ASP A 461 -13.96 23.91 -4.90
N GLN A 462 -13.60 23.86 -6.18
CA GLN A 462 -12.39 24.50 -6.68
C GLN A 462 -12.50 26.03 -6.62
N SER A 463 -11.37 26.72 -6.43
CA SER A 463 -11.32 28.18 -6.37
C SER A 463 -11.62 28.85 -7.72
N GLY A 464 -11.34 28.16 -8.84
CA GLY A 464 -11.55 28.65 -10.20
C GLY A 464 -13.00 29.03 -10.52
N LEU A 465 -13.18 29.81 -11.59
CA LEU A 465 -14.50 30.27 -12.07
C LEU A 465 -15.25 29.21 -12.89
N ASN A 466 -14.71 28.00 -13.00
CA ASN A 466 -15.31 26.90 -13.74
C ASN A 466 -16.73 26.59 -13.29
N ASP A 467 -17.56 26.10 -14.22
CA ASP A 467 -18.92 25.65 -13.96
C ASP A 467 -18.97 24.13 -13.90
N GLN A 468 -19.82 23.60 -13.01
CA GLN A 468 -20.08 22.18 -12.87
C GLN A 468 -21.57 21.91 -13.02
N PHE A 469 -21.96 20.95 -13.86
CA PHE A 469 -23.37 20.71 -14.16
C PHE A 469 -23.70 19.30 -14.68
N ASN A 470 -25.00 19.02 -14.84
CA ASN A 470 -25.59 17.72 -15.20
C ASN A 470 -25.00 16.52 -14.43
N PRO A 471 -25.05 16.54 -13.08
CA PRO A 471 -24.50 15.48 -12.27
C PRO A 471 -25.39 14.24 -12.30
N PHE A 472 -24.77 13.09 -12.09
CA PHE A 472 -25.50 11.85 -11.81
C PHE A 472 -24.72 11.03 -10.79
N LEU A 473 -25.43 10.39 -9.87
CA LEU A 473 -24.84 9.53 -8.85
C LEU A 473 -25.29 8.08 -9.02
N ALA A 474 -24.42 7.16 -8.60
CA ALA A 474 -24.74 5.75 -8.44
C ALA A 474 -24.18 5.25 -7.11
N VAL A 475 -24.84 4.27 -6.51
CA VAL A 475 -24.34 3.57 -5.33
C VAL A 475 -24.04 2.13 -5.72
N ASP A 476 -22.81 1.68 -5.49
CA ASP A 476 -22.46 0.28 -5.62
C ASP A 476 -23.12 -0.50 -4.48
N GLU A 477 -24.19 -1.22 -4.78
CA GLU A 477 -24.97 -1.96 -3.78
C GLU A 477 -24.18 -3.08 -3.09
N THR A 478 -23.03 -3.49 -3.63
CA THR A 478 -22.20 -4.54 -3.03
C THR A 478 -21.43 -4.06 -1.79
N ASN A 479 -21.16 -2.76 -1.68
CA ASN A 479 -20.30 -2.21 -0.63
C ASN A 479 -20.73 -0.84 -0.09
N GLY A 480 -21.63 -0.13 -0.78
CA GLY A 480 -22.13 1.19 -0.39
C GLY A 480 -21.30 2.38 -0.91
N THR A 481 -20.32 2.14 -1.77
CA THR A 481 -19.50 3.18 -2.42
C THR A 481 -20.39 4.05 -3.30
N ILE A 482 -20.25 5.36 -3.17
CA ILE A 482 -20.96 6.34 -3.99
C ILE A 482 -20.02 6.79 -5.10
N GLY A 483 -20.45 6.70 -6.35
CA GLY A 483 -19.82 7.34 -7.50
C GLY A 483 -20.66 8.52 -7.98
N ALA A 484 -20.01 9.59 -8.42
CA ALA A 484 -20.66 10.75 -9.01
C ALA A 484 -19.92 11.19 -10.26
N ILE A 485 -20.67 11.53 -11.31
CA ILE A 485 -20.15 12.22 -12.49
C ILE A 485 -20.78 13.59 -12.67
N TYR A 486 -20.12 14.48 -13.39
CA TYR A 486 -20.63 15.78 -13.82
C TYR A 486 -19.76 16.35 -14.94
N TYR A 487 -20.30 17.27 -15.73
CA TYR A 487 -19.49 18.12 -16.59
C TYR A 487 -18.76 19.17 -15.75
N ASP A 488 -17.53 19.50 -16.13
CA ASP A 488 -16.75 20.59 -15.54
C ASP A 488 -16.00 21.36 -16.64
N THR A 489 -16.04 22.69 -16.58
CA THR A 489 -15.29 23.57 -17.49
C THR A 489 -13.88 23.91 -16.98
N VAL A 490 -13.36 23.24 -15.94
CA VAL A 490 -12.11 23.63 -15.27
C VAL A 490 -10.90 23.69 -16.19
N ALA A 491 -10.84 22.82 -17.19
CA ALA A 491 -9.78 22.78 -18.18
C ALA A 491 -9.99 23.79 -19.33
N ASP A 492 -10.95 24.70 -19.22
CA ASP A 492 -11.16 25.78 -20.19
C ASP A 492 -11.38 27.13 -19.48
N ALA A 493 -10.38 28.00 -19.56
CA ALA A 493 -10.48 29.36 -19.03
C ALA A 493 -11.63 30.17 -19.69
N GLY A 494 -12.07 29.76 -20.89
CA GLY A 494 -13.22 30.33 -21.58
C GLY A 494 -14.58 29.88 -21.02
N ARG A 495 -14.64 28.88 -20.14
CA ARG A 495 -15.87 28.28 -19.59
C ARG A 495 -16.87 27.76 -20.63
N LYS A 496 -16.41 27.46 -21.85
CA LYS A 496 -17.24 27.02 -22.99
C LYS A 496 -17.09 25.54 -23.28
N LYS A 497 -15.89 25.00 -23.06
CA LYS A 497 -15.60 23.58 -23.24
C LYS A 497 -15.75 22.83 -21.93
N VAL A 498 -16.18 21.58 -22.01
CA VAL A 498 -16.33 20.71 -20.85
C VAL A 498 -15.67 19.36 -21.04
N ASP A 499 -15.32 18.80 -19.91
CA ASP A 499 -14.91 17.42 -19.70
C ASP A 499 -15.86 16.74 -18.70
N ILE A 500 -15.97 15.41 -18.73
CA ILE A 500 -16.63 14.67 -17.65
C ILE A 500 -15.61 14.41 -16.55
N TYR A 501 -16.00 14.68 -15.31
CA TYR A 501 -15.24 14.31 -14.12
C TYR A 501 -15.99 13.27 -13.30
N TYR A 502 -15.23 12.41 -12.62
CA TYR A 502 -15.70 11.41 -11.68
C TYR A 502 -15.13 11.65 -10.29
N GLN A 503 -15.96 11.47 -9.25
CA GLN A 503 -15.55 11.42 -7.86
C GLN A 503 -16.25 10.29 -7.13
N MET A 504 -15.64 9.81 -6.06
CA MET A 504 -16.23 8.77 -5.23
C MET A 504 -16.13 9.04 -3.74
N SER A 505 -16.99 8.38 -2.99
CA SER A 505 -16.98 8.35 -1.53
C SER A 505 -17.19 6.92 -1.04
N SER A 506 -16.28 6.45 -0.19
CA SER A 506 -16.31 5.11 0.41
C SER A 506 -16.82 5.09 1.86
N ASP A 507 -17.14 6.26 2.43
CA ASP A 507 -17.58 6.43 3.83
C ASP A 507 -19.03 6.93 3.96
N GLY A 508 -19.82 6.72 2.90
CA GLY A 508 -21.22 7.12 2.83
C GLY A 508 -21.41 8.63 2.70
N GLY A 509 -20.53 9.30 1.95
CA GLY A 509 -20.62 10.71 1.60
C GLY A 509 -20.12 11.67 2.68
N VAL A 510 -19.28 11.22 3.62
CA VAL A 510 -18.62 12.12 4.60
C VAL A 510 -17.43 12.80 3.95
N THR A 511 -16.59 12.02 3.28
CA THR A 511 -15.45 12.51 2.52
C THR A 511 -15.52 12.05 1.06
N TRP A 512 -14.88 12.80 0.19
CA TRP A 512 -14.83 12.56 -1.25
C TRP A 512 -13.38 12.54 -1.72
N ASP A 513 -13.06 11.58 -2.58
CA ASP A 513 -11.77 11.52 -3.25
C ASP A 513 -11.63 12.67 -4.26
N ALA A 514 -10.40 12.92 -4.70
CA ALA A 514 -10.12 13.93 -5.72
C ALA A 514 -10.86 13.64 -7.04
N ALA A 515 -11.35 14.70 -7.69
CA ALA A 515 -11.96 14.60 -9.01
C ALA A 515 -10.97 14.12 -10.07
N VAL A 516 -11.38 13.09 -10.81
CA VAL A 516 -10.61 12.51 -11.91
C VAL A 516 -11.31 12.82 -13.22
N LYS A 517 -10.58 13.35 -14.20
CA LYS A 517 -11.09 13.57 -15.56
C LYS A 517 -11.31 12.22 -16.25
N VAL A 518 -12.51 12.00 -16.79
CA VAL A 518 -12.91 10.77 -17.50
C VAL A 518 -12.72 10.91 -19.00
N THR A 519 -12.98 12.09 -19.56
CA THR A 519 -12.89 12.34 -21.00
C THR A 519 -11.45 12.47 -21.47
N THR A 520 -11.17 11.89 -22.64
CA THR A 520 -9.88 12.05 -23.33
C THR A 520 -9.82 13.27 -24.24
N ALA A 521 -10.95 13.94 -24.47
CA ALA A 521 -11.05 15.17 -25.25
C ALA A 521 -12.23 16.01 -24.77
N GLN A 522 -12.06 17.33 -24.87
CA GLN A 522 -13.10 18.30 -24.55
C GLN A 522 -14.19 18.35 -25.62
N THR A 523 -15.40 18.67 -25.16
CA THR A 523 -16.54 18.97 -26.01
C THR A 523 -16.92 20.45 -25.89
N ASP A 524 -17.31 21.08 -27.00
CA ASP A 524 -17.70 22.49 -27.07
C ASP A 524 -19.05 22.60 -27.77
N GLU A 525 -20.13 22.87 -27.03
CA GLU A 525 -21.48 23.03 -27.59
C GLU A 525 -21.83 24.48 -27.96
N THR A 526 -20.86 25.39 -27.93
CA THR A 526 -21.09 26.83 -28.16
C THR A 526 -20.76 27.29 -29.57
N ILE A 527 -20.10 26.45 -30.38
CA ILE A 527 -19.72 26.79 -31.75
C ILE A 527 -20.92 26.71 -32.72
N ALA A 528 -20.85 27.48 -33.81
CA ALA A 528 -21.90 27.50 -34.81
C ALA A 528 -22.18 26.10 -35.39
N GLY A 529 -23.45 25.69 -35.42
CA GLY A 529 -23.87 24.37 -35.89
C GLY A 529 -23.79 23.24 -34.85
N ALA A 530 -23.32 23.53 -33.64
CA ALA A 530 -23.49 22.68 -32.45
C ALA A 530 -24.94 22.69 -31.98
N ASP A 531 -25.46 23.90 -31.76
CA ASP A 531 -26.77 24.14 -31.18
C ASP A 531 -27.89 23.88 -32.19
N SER A 532 -28.19 22.59 -32.40
CA SER A 532 -29.38 22.14 -33.14
C SER A 532 -30.62 22.08 -32.25
N GLY A 533 -30.64 22.85 -31.15
CA GLY A 533 -31.75 22.96 -30.21
C GLY A 533 -31.66 22.10 -28.95
N ASN A 534 -30.66 21.21 -28.81
CA ASN A 534 -30.51 20.36 -27.61
C ASN A 534 -29.12 20.41 -26.92
N GLN A 535 -28.04 20.77 -27.63
CA GLN A 535 -26.67 20.82 -27.09
C GLN A 535 -26.33 19.53 -26.29
N PHE A 536 -25.86 19.64 -25.04
CA PHE A 536 -25.54 18.51 -24.16
C PHE A 536 -26.76 17.63 -23.79
N GLY A 537 -27.98 18.13 -23.94
CA GLY A 537 -29.19 17.54 -23.37
C GLY A 537 -29.38 17.83 -21.88
N ASP A 538 -30.45 17.28 -21.31
CA ASP A 538 -30.90 17.62 -19.95
C ASP A 538 -30.19 16.84 -18.83
N TYR A 539 -29.73 15.62 -19.11
CA TYR A 539 -29.09 14.76 -18.12
C TYR A 539 -28.07 13.80 -18.76
N ASN A 540 -27.17 13.35 -17.89
CA ASN A 540 -26.28 12.21 -18.10
C ASN A 540 -26.72 11.07 -17.18
N SER A 541 -26.00 9.96 -17.15
CA SER A 541 -26.27 8.87 -16.23
C SER A 541 -25.03 8.13 -15.77
N LEU A 542 -25.16 7.42 -14.66
CA LEU A 542 -24.13 6.57 -14.08
C LEU A 542 -24.76 5.28 -13.56
N SER A 543 -24.11 4.15 -13.84
CA SER A 543 -24.44 2.86 -13.24
C SER A 543 -23.19 2.29 -12.57
N GLY A 544 -23.35 1.63 -11.43
CA GLY A 544 -22.23 1.13 -10.64
C GLY A 544 -22.55 -0.19 -9.95
N TYR A 545 -21.68 -1.18 -10.09
CA TYR A 545 -21.81 -2.46 -9.42
C TYR A 545 -20.46 -3.17 -9.33
N GLY A 546 -20.12 -3.68 -8.14
CA GLY A 546 -18.93 -4.52 -7.94
C GLY A 546 -17.63 -3.81 -8.30
N ASN A 547 -17.44 -2.59 -7.81
CA ASN A 547 -16.28 -1.72 -8.04
C ASN A 547 -16.08 -1.27 -9.51
N ALA A 548 -17.09 -1.42 -10.35
CA ALA A 548 -17.09 -0.92 -11.72
C ALA A 548 -18.24 0.07 -11.92
N PHE A 549 -17.92 1.23 -12.47
CA PHE A 549 -18.86 2.29 -12.81
C PHE A 549 -18.82 2.58 -14.31
N PHE A 550 -19.98 2.84 -14.91
CA PHE A 550 -20.13 3.19 -16.31
C PHE A 550 -20.97 4.47 -16.41
N PRO A 551 -20.33 5.63 -16.68
CA PRO A 551 -21.03 6.84 -17.02
C PRO A 551 -21.46 6.82 -18.48
N SER A 552 -22.55 7.50 -18.79
CA SER A 552 -22.92 7.84 -20.15
C SER A 552 -23.09 9.35 -20.27
N TRP A 553 -22.51 9.93 -21.32
CA TRP A 553 -22.56 11.36 -21.56
C TRP A 553 -22.67 11.72 -23.03
N THR A 554 -23.17 12.93 -23.29
CA THR A 554 -23.21 13.57 -24.60
C THR A 554 -21.87 14.24 -24.91
N ASP A 555 -21.32 14.00 -26.09
CA ASP A 555 -20.01 14.50 -26.47
C ASP A 555 -19.95 14.73 -27.97
N ARG A 556 -19.34 15.83 -28.38
CA ARG A 556 -19.11 16.15 -29.79
C ARG A 556 -17.67 16.51 -30.12
N ARG A 557 -16.72 15.95 -29.37
CA ARG A 557 -15.28 16.05 -29.62
C ARG A 557 -14.97 15.92 -31.12
N ASN A 558 -13.95 16.64 -31.55
CA ASN A 558 -13.51 16.73 -32.95
C ASN A 558 -14.54 17.40 -33.90
N ASN A 559 -15.36 18.33 -33.38
CA ASN A 559 -16.40 19.02 -34.14
C ASN A 559 -17.42 18.08 -34.79
N ALA A 560 -17.63 16.91 -34.18
CA ALA A 560 -18.62 15.93 -34.63
C ALA A 560 -20.05 16.40 -34.33
N LYS A 561 -21.02 15.54 -34.64
CA LYS A 561 -22.36 15.61 -34.05
C LYS A 561 -22.31 15.14 -32.62
N GLU A 562 -23.28 15.57 -31.82
CA GLU A 562 -23.47 15.06 -30.47
C GLU A 562 -23.67 13.53 -30.54
N GLU A 563 -22.83 12.81 -29.82
CA GLU A 563 -22.76 11.35 -29.78
C GLU A 563 -22.78 10.90 -28.33
N ILE A 564 -23.16 9.65 -28.08
CA ILE A 564 -23.13 9.08 -26.72
C ILE A 564 -21.86 8.30 -26.52
N TRP A 565 -21.20 8.60 -25.41
CA TRP A 565 -19.95 7.97 -24.99
C TRP A 565 -20.07 7.37 -23.60
N THR A 566 -19.18 6.42 -23.32
CA THR A 566 -19.01 5.76 -22.03
C THR A 566 -17.53 5.50 -21.76
N ALA A 567 -17.18 5.24 -20.51
CA ALA A 567 -15.88 4.70 -20.13
C ALA A 567 -16.06 3.77 -18.92
N LYS A 568 -15.42 2.60 -18.89
CA LYS A 568 -15.42 1.79 -17.67
C LYS A 568 -14.52 2.46 -16.63
N ILE A 569 -15.04 2.81 -15.47
CA ILE A 569 -14.27 3.32 -14.34
C ILE A 569 -14.15 2.20 -13.32
N THR A 570 -12.93 1.84 -12.93
CA THR A 570 -12.68 0.81 -11.90
C THR A 570 -12.20 1.46 -10.61
N THR A 571 -12.81 1.10 -9.48
CA THR A 571 -12.40 1.58 -8.16
C THR A 571 -11.59 0.50 -7.45
N SER A 572 -10.34 0.79 -7.09
CA SER A 572 -9.55 -0.14 -6.28
C SER A 572 -9.90 0.06 -4.81
N THR A 573 -11.01 -0.53 -4.35
CA THR A 573 -11.27 -0.66 -2.92
C THR A 573 -10.97 -2.10 -2.52
N THR A 574 -9.79 -2.33 -1.95
CA THR A 574 -9.55 -3.57 -1.21
C THR A 574 -10.48 -3.56 0.00
N PRO A 575 -11.46 -4.47 0.11
CA PRO A 575 -12.34 -4.52 1.28
C PRO A 575 -11.49 -4.72 2.53
N THR A 576 -11.82 -3.99 3.58
CA THR A 576 -11.15 -4.10 4.88
C THR A 576 -12.09 -4.70 5.92
N PHE A 577 -11.51 -5.42 6.86
CA PHE A 577 -12.16 -6.26 7.84
C PHE A 577 -11.56 -6.02 9.22
N SER A 578 -12.17 -6.58 10.25
CA SER A 578 -11.68 -6.52 11.62
C SER A 578 -11.46 -7.90 12.23
N ILE A 579 -10.42 -8.02 13.07
CA ILE A 579 -10.24 -9.15 13.99
C ILE A 579 -10.53 -8.67 15.42
N SER A 580 -11.37 -9.40 16.16
CA SER A 580 -11.70 -9.08 17.56
C SER A 580 -11.73 -10.30 18.48
N GLY A 581 -11.54 -10.05 19.77
CA GLY A 581 -11.58 -11.07 20.82
C GLY A 581 -11.16 -10.51 22.18
N SER A 582 -10.75 -11.39 23.09
CA SER A 582 -10.22 -11.03 24.41
C SER A 582 -8.72 -11.27 24.48
N ALA A 583 -7.96 -10.31 25.01
CA ALA A 583 -6.52 -10.46 25.24
C ALA A 583 -6.20 -11.19 26.57
N GLY A 584 -7.20 -11.48 27.41
CA GLY A 584 -7.02 -12.16 28.69
C GLY A 584 -6.51 -11.28 29.84
N THR A 585 -6.11 -10.04 29.56
CA THR A 585 -5.80 -9.00 30.56
C THR A 585 -5.99 -7.63 29.92
N SER A 586 -6.37 -6.62 30.71
CA SER A 586 -6.57 -5.25 30.23
C SER A 586 -5.26 -4.56 29.91
N GLY A 587 -5.24 -3.65 28.93
CA GLY A 587 -4.03 -2.91 28.55
C GLY A 587 -2.92 -3.77 27.94
N ALA A 588 -3.23 -4.99 27.47
CA ALA A 588 -2.36 -5.73 26.57
C ALA A 588 -2.48 -5.19 25.15
N THR A 589 -1.35 -4.99 24.47
CA THR A 589 -1.30 -4.62 23.05
C THR A 589 -1.46 -5.87 22.21
N VAL A 590 -2.47 -5.91 21.34
CA VAL A 590 -2.71 -7.00 20.39
C VAL A 590 -2.38 -6.53 18.98
N THR A 591 -1.56 -7.31 18.28
CA THR A 591 -1.06 -6.97 16.94
C THR A 591 -1.51 -8.01 15.92
N ALA A 592 -1.89 -7.57 14.73
CA ALA A 592 -2.17 -8.40 13.56
C ALA A 592 -1.53 -7.75 12.32
N GLY A 593 -0.44 -8.34 11.81
CA GLY A 593 0.35 -7.71 10.74
C GLY A 593 1.00 -6.40 11.20
N SER A 594 0.79 -5.32 10.46
CA SER A 594 1.25 -3.95 10.80
C SER A 594 0.30 -3.19 11.74
N SER A 595 -0.89 -3.72 12.01
CA SER A 595 -1.91 -3.05 12.81
C SER A 595 -1.91 -3.55 14.26
N SER A 596 -2.20 -2.67 15.21
CA SER A 596 -2.31 -3.02 16.62
C SER A 596 -3.38 -2.21 17.34
N THR A 597 -3.84 -2.74 18.48
CA THR A 597 -4.75 -2.06 19.40
C THR A 597 -4.44 -2.44 20.83
N THR A 598 -5.02 -1.77 21.81
CA THR A 598 -4.93 -2.14 23.23
C THR A 598 -6.25 -2.68 23.73
N SER A 599 -6.18 -3.71 24.57
CA SER A 599 -7.36 -4.30 25.20
C SER A 599 -7.95 -3.38 26.26
N ASP A 600 -9.29 -3.30 26.28
CA ASP A 600 -10.04 -2.46 27.20
C ASP A 600 -10.03 -3.00 28.65
N ALA A 601 -10.74 -2.32 29.56
CA ALA A 601 -10.87 -2.72 30.96
C ALA A 601 -11.59 -4.08 31.16
N SER A 602 -12.34 -4.53 30.15
CA SER A 602 -13.00 -5.85 30.11
C SER A 602 -12.15 -6.90 29.38
N ASN A 603 -10.89 -6.57 29.05
CA ASN A 603 -9.92 -7.36 28.30
C ASN A 603 -10.22 -7.52 26.80
N ASN A 604 -11.23 -6.85 26.25
CA ASN A 604 -11.62 -6.99 24.84
C ASN A 604 -10.75 -6.13 23.93
N TYR A 605 -10.55 -6.57 22.69
CA TYR A 605 -9.84 -5.82 21.66
C TYR A 605 -10.53 -5.96 20.29
N SER A 606 -10.33 -4.96 19.42
CA SER A 606 -10.74 -5.00 18.01
C SER A 606 -9.71 -4.27 17.15
N ILE A 607 -9.12 -4.99 16.18
CA ILE A 607 -8.20 -4.45 15.18
C ILE A 607 -8.98 -4.34 13.88
N ALA A 608 -9.21 -3.12 13.39
CA ALA A 608 -9.95 -2.84 12.16
C ALA A 608 -9.02 -2.59 10.95
N SER A 609 -9.61 -2.37 9.78
CA SER A 609 -8.92 -1.97 8.54
C SER A 609 -7.91 -2.99 8.00
N LEU A 610 -8.15 -4.29 8.24
CA LEU A 610 -7.31 -5.39 7.76
C LEU A 610 -7.79 -5.89 6.40
N ALA A 611 -6.90 -6.09 5.43
CA ALA A 611 -7.26 -6.73 4.16
C ALA A 611 -7.63 -8.23 4.34
N ALA A 612 -8.19 -8.85 3.30
CA ALA A 612 -8.26 -10.31 3.26
C ALA A 612 -6.83 -10.88 3.28
N GLY A 613 -6.60 -11.89 4.12
CA GLY A 613 -5.27 -12.42 4.34
C GLY A 613 -5.16 -13.20 5.65
N THR A 614 -4.03 -13.88 5.81
CA THR A 614 -3.73 -14.61 7.04
C THR A 614 -2.83 -13.77 7.93
N TYR A 615 -3.28 -13.52 9.16
CA TYR A 615 -2.62 -12.72 10.16
C TYR A 615 -2.16 -13.59 11.33
N SER A 616 -0.94 -13.35 11.82
CA SER A 616 -0.52 -13.83 13.14
C SER A 616 -0.94 -12.82 14.19
N VAL A 617 -2.01 -13.11 14.93
CA VAL A 617 -2.54 -12.27 15.99
C VAL A 617 -1.78 -12.55 17.28
N THR A 618 -1.12 -11.54 17.84
CA THR A 618 -0.17 -11.70 18.95
C THR A 618 -0.45 -10.66 20.04
N PRO A 619 -0.88 -11.05 21.25
CA PRO A 619 -0.97 -10.16 22.40
C PRO A 619 0.40 -9.99 23.09
N SER A 620 0.62 -8.82 23.68
CA SER A 620 1.83 -8.52 24.45
C SER A 620 1.52 -7.55 25.60
N LYS A 621 2.14 -7.80 26.75
CA LYS A 621 2.11 -6.94 27.93
C LYS A 621 3.28 -7.32 28.83
N SER A 622 4.05 -6.32 29.28
CA SER A 622 5.20 -6.56 30.15
C SER A 622 4.78 -7.28 31.44
N GLY A 623 5.54 -8.29 31.86
CA GLY A 623 5.25 -9.11 33.04
C GLY A 623 4.15 -10.16 32.85
N CYS A 624 3.58 -10.29 31.65
CA CYS A 624 2.54 -11.29 31.35
C CYS A 624 3.03 -12.30 30.30
N THR A 625 2.64 -13.56 30.49
CA THR A 625 2.73 -14.60 29.45
C THR A 625 1.33 -14.88 28.91
N PHE A 626 1.22 -15.10 27.59
CA PHE A 626 -0.05 -15.34 26.92
C PHE A 626 -0.12 -16.77 26.40
N SER A 627 -1.28 -17.39 26.53
CA SER A 627 -1.59 -18.72 26.01
C SER A 627 -2.88 -18.68 25.18
N PRO A 628 -2.82 -19.04 23.88
CA PRO A 628 -1.60 -19.24 23.08
C PRO A 628 -0.76 -17.95 22.96
N SER A 629 0.52 -18.04 22.59
CA SER A 629 1.38 -16.84 22.42
C SER A 629 1.04 -16.05 21.15
N SER A 630 0.51 -16.72 20.14
CA SER A 630 -0.08 -16.12 18.94
C SER A 630 -1.12 -17.07 18.34
N GLN A 631 -2.01 -16.54 17.49
CA GLN A 631 -2.96 -17.34 16.71
C GLN A 631 -2.90 -16.93 15.24
N SER A 632 -2.87 -17.92 14.35
CA SER A 632 -3.03 -17.68 12.91
C SER A 632 -4.51 -17.53 12.58
N VAL A 633 -4.90 -16.40 12.00
CA VAL A 633 -6.28 -16.03 11.69
C VAL A 633 -6.38 -15.63 10.23
N THR A 634 -7.24 -16.30 9.47
CA THR A 634 -7.48 -15.98 8.06
C THR A 634 -8.76 -15.19 7.89
N ILE A 635 -8.63 -14.01 7.29
CA ILE A 635 -9.75 -13.19 6.82
C ILE A 635 -9.96 -13.50 5.35
N THR A 636 -11.16 -13.94 4.97
CA THR A 636 -11.52 -14.22 3.57
C THR A 636 -12.45 -13.15 3.01
N ALA A 637 -13.62 -12.98 3.61
CA ALA A 637 -14.64 -12.04 3.14
C ALA A 637 -15.48 -11.41 4.26
N SER A 638 -15.11 -11.60 5.54
CA SER A 638 -15.86 -11.06 6.68
C SER A 638 -14.97 -10.83 7.90
N ASN A 639 -15.44 -9.98 8.81
CA ASN A 639 -14.83 -9.79 10.12
C ASN A 639 -14.69 -11.11 10.88
N VAL A 640 -13.59 -11.29 11.61
CA VAL A 640 -13.33 -12.47 12.43
C VAL A 640 -13.44 -12.09 13.91
N THR A 641 -14.27 -12.82 14.64
CA THR A 641 -14.52 -12.57 16.08
C THR A 641 -14.13 -13.79 16.92
N GLY A 642 -13.87 -13.59 18.21
CA GLY A 642 -13.62 -14.69 19.15
C GLY A 642 -12.16 -15.17 19.17
N VAL A 643 -11.22 -14.36 18.70
CA VAL A 643 -9.78 -14.66 18.76
C VAL A 643 -9.27 -14.34 20.16
N ASN A 644 -9.39 -15.31 21.06
CA ASN A 644 -9.21 -15.11 22.50
C ASN A 644 -7.88 -15.66 23.04
N PHE A 645 -7.30 -14.97 24.01
CA PHE A 645 -6.08 -15.33 24.70
C PHE A 645 -6.30 -15.37 26.22
N SER A 646 -5.52 -16.20 26.91
CA SER A 646 -5.41 -16.19 28.37
C SER A 646 -4.08 -15.56 28.79
N ALA A 647 -4.09 -14.65 29.76
CA ALA A 647 -2.89 -14.00 30.25
C ALA A 647 -2.57 -14.42 31.69
N THR A 648 -1.32 -14.82 31.95
CA THR A 648 -0.80 -15.02 33.31
C THR A 648 0.22 -13.93 33.60
N CYS A 649 -0.15 -12.99 34.46
CA CYS A 649 0.72 -11.86 34.80
C CYS A 649 1.39 -12.09 36.16
N SER A 650 2.71 -12.02 36.18
CA SER A 650 3.49 -12.06 37.42
C SER A 650 3.57 -10.65 37.98
N ALA A 651 3.23 -10.46 39.25
CA ALA A 651 3.52 -9.19 39.93
C ALA A 651 5.05 -8.99 39.96
N PRO A 652 5.55 -7.78 39.67
CA PRO A 652 6.97 -7.51 39.80
C PRO A 652 7.41 -7.78 41.24
N THR A 653 8.44 -8.62 41.39
CA THR A 653 9.08 -8.85 42.68
C THR A 653 10.34 -8.00 42.78
N PHE A 654 10.54 -7.40 43.95
CA PHE A 654 11.65 -6.51 44.28
C PHE A 654 12.61 -7.19 45.24
N SER A 655 13.78 -6.59 45.41
CA SER A 655 14.78 -7.02 46.39
C SER A 655 14.95 -6.02 47.53
N ILE A 656 15.32 -6.55 48.69
CA ILE A 656 15.86 -5.80 49.83
C ILE A 656 17.32 -6.18 49.98
N SER A 657 18.23 -5.21 49.93
CA SER A 657 19.66 -5.44 50.11
C SER A 657 20.28 -4.47 51.11
N GLY A 658 21.54 -4.68 51.46
CA GLY A 658 22.30 -3.76 52.29
C GLY A 658 23.45 -4.46 52.98
N ASN A 659 24.00 -3.80 54.00
CA ASN A 659 25.07 -4.33 54.83
C ASN A 659 24.53 -4.68 56.21
N ALA A 660 24.80 -5.90 56.69
CA ALA A 660 24.39 -6.36 58.00
C ALA A 660 25.33 -5.92 59.13
N GLY A 661 26.47 -5.30 58.81
CA GLY A 661 27.46 -4.81 59.78
C GLY A 661 28.48 -5.86 60.25
N THR A 662 28.26 -7.14 59.99
CA THR A 662 29.23 -8.24 60.16
C THR A 662 28.90 -9.36 59.18
N SER A 663 29.90 -10.16 58.81
CA SER A 663 29.72 -11.34 57.96
C SER A 663 28.99 -12.46 58.70
N GLY A 664 28.22 -13.29 57.99
CA GLY A 664 27.48 -14.40 58.61
C GLY A 664 26.41 -14.00 59.62
N ALA A 665 25.92 -12.75 59.57
CA ALA A 665 24.72 -12.34 60.28
C ALA A 665 23.49 -12.79 59.52
N THR A 666 22.52 -13.38 60.20
CA THR A 666 21.22 -13.72 59.62
C THR A 666 20.35 -12.48 59.58
N VAL A 667 19.94 -12.05 58.39
CA VAL A 667 19.04 -10.92 58.15
C VAL A 667 17.68 -11.44 57.75
N THR A 668 16.63 -10.96 58.42
CA THR A 668 15.24 -11.36 58.19
C THR A 668 14.41 -10.17 57.75
N ALA A 669 13.48 -10.38 56.82
CA ALA A 669 12.48 -9.41 56.39
C ALA A 669 11.18 -10.13 56.00
N GLY A 670 10.10 -9.93 56.77
CA GLY A 670 8.87 -10.72 56.60
C GLY A 670 9.12 -12.22 56.86
N SER A 671 8.71 -13.08 55.92
CA SER A 671 8.96 -14.54 55.96
C SER A 671 10.29 -14.96 55.32
N SER A 672 11.06 -14.02 54.76
CA SER A 672 12.32 -14.29 54.07
C SER A 672 13.52 -14.03 54.98
N SER A 673 14.56 -14.84 54.84
CA SER A 673 15.81 -14.70 55.58
C SER A 673 17.01 -15.04 54.71
N THR A 674 18.14 -14.35 54.91
CA THR A 674 19.43 -14.69 54.31
C THR A 674 20.56 -14.46 55.30
N THR A 675 21.77 -14.92 54.98
CA THR A 675 22.98 -14.61 55.76
C THR A 675 23.85 -13.62 54.99
N SER A 676 24.42 -12.64 55.69
CA SER A 676 25.38 -11.72 55.09
C SER A 676 26.66 -12.42 54.65
N ASP A 677 27.21 -11.97 53.53
CA ASP A 677 28.43 -12.50 52.94
C ASP A 677 29.70 -12.08 53.73
N ALA A 678 30.87 -12.47 53.24
CA ALA A 678 32.16 -12.11 53.82
C ALA A 678 32.41 -10.60 53.92
N SER A 679 31.81 -9.81 53.02
CA SER A 679 31.85 -8.35 53.02
C SER A 679 30.70 -7.73 53.84
N SER A 680 29.97 -8.55 54.60
CA SER A 680 28.81 -8.19 55.40
C SER A 680 27.58 -7.76 54.59
N ASN A 681 27.58 -7.90 53.26
CA ASN A 681 26.44 -7.55 52.43
C ASN A 681 25.41 -8.66 52.41
N TYR A 682 24.13 -8.31 52.26
CA TYR A 682 23.05 -9.25 52.08
C TYR A 682 22.12 -8.75 50.97
N ALA A 683 21.46 -9.70 50.30
CA ALA A 683 20.39 -9.42 49.35
C ALA A 683 19.34 -10.53 49.44
N MET A 684 18.08 -10.13 49.48
CA MET A 684 16.91 -11.00 49.45
C MET A 684 15.99 -10.54 48.33
N SER A 685 15.48 -11.46 47.52
CA SER A 685 14.55 -11.19 46.42
C SER A 685 13.17 -11.81 46.70
N GLY A 686 12.16 -11.44 45.91
CA GLY A 686 10.83 -12.03 45.98
C GLY A 686 9.80 -11.20 46.76
N PHE A 687 10.10 -9.94 47.07
CA PHE A 687 9.16 -9.05 47.78
C PHE A 687 8.19 -8.39 46.81
N VAL A 688 6.94 -8.20 47.20
CA VAL A 688 5.97 -7.38 46.44
C VAL A 688 5.95 -5.95 47.01
N ALA A 689 5.20 -5.04 46.39
CA ALA A 689 5.01 -3.71 46.96
C ALA A 689 4.37 -3.82 48.36
N GLY A 690 4.99 -3.19 49.35
CA GLY A 690 4.65 -3.32 50.76
C GLY A 690 5.73 -2.80 51.70
N THR A 691 5.41 -2.73 52.98
CA THR A 691 6.35 -2.30 54.03
C THR A 691 6.86 -3.51 54.81
N TYR A 692 8.18 -3.61 54.94
CA TYR A 692 8.88 -4.74 55.57
C TYR A 692 9.79 -4.25 56.70
N THR A 693 9.86 -4.98 57.80
CA THR A 693 10.82 -4.73 58.90
C THR A 693 12.02 -5.66 58.75
N VAL A 694 13.20 -5.10 58.61
CA VAL A 694 14.47 -5.81 58.40
C VAL A 694 15.25 -5.88 59.71
N THR A 695 15.66 -7.08 60.10
CA THR A 695 16.32 -7.34 61.40
C THR A 695 17.55 -8.25 61.22
N PRO A 696 18.78 -7.79 61.52
CA PRO A 696 19.98 -8.61 61.55
C PRO A 696 20.16 -9.31 62.92
N SER A 697 20.80 -10.49 62.91
CA SER A 697 21.13 -11.23 64.14
C SER A 697 22.38 -12.09 63.95
N LYS A 698 23.23 -12.15 64.98
CA LYS A 698 24.40 -13.04 65.05
C LYS A 698 24.81 -13.21 66.51
N SER A 699 25.04 -14.45 66.93
CA SER A 699 25.47 -14.75 68.30
C SER A 699 26.80 -14.06 68.62
N GLY A 700 26.88 -13.44 69.79
CA GLY A 700 28.07 -12.68 70.22
C GLY A 700 28.25 -11.30 69.57
N CYS A 701 27.23 -10.80 68.86
CA CYS A 701 27.25 -9.50 68.21
C CYS A 701 26.07 -8.61 68.65
N THR A 702 26.31 -7.31 68.77
CA THR A 702 25.25 -6.30 68.95
C THR A 702 25.10 -5.45 67.67
N PHE A 703 23.86 -5.18 67.24
CA PHE A 703 23.57 -4.46 65.99
C PHE A 703 22.94 -3.08 66.25
N SER A 704 23.36 -2.07 65.48
CA SER A 704 22.81 -0.72 65.51
C SER A 704 22.48 -0.20 64.10
N PRO A 705 21.22 0.20 63.83
CA PRO A 705 20.04 0.00 64.69
C PRO A 705 19.68 -1.51 64.82
N ALA A 706 18.83 -1.87 65.79
CA ALA A 706 18.43 -3.27 65.98
C ALA A 706 17.51 -3.79 64.87
N SER A 707 16.74 -2.92 64.22
CA SER A 707 15.93 -3.20 63.01
C SER A 707 15.63 -1.91 62.24
N GLN A 708 15.20 -2.01 60.98
CA GLN A 708 14.75 -0.87 60.16
C GLN A 708 13.48 -1.24 59.38
N SER A 709 12.58 -0.26 59.18
CA SER A 709 11.41 -0.44 58.30
C SER A 709 11.71 0.13 56.91
N VAL A 710 11.43 -0.64 55.86
CA VAL A 710 11.62 -0.29 54.44
C VAL A 710 10.33 -0.48 53.68
N THR A 711 10.00 0.46 52.80
CA THR A 711 8.79 0.40 51.95
C THR A 711 9.19 0.25 50.49
N ILE A 712 8.60 -0.75 49.84
CA ILE A 712 8.76 -1.06 48.43
C ILE A 712 7.50 -0.58 47.71
N THR A 713 7.65 0.34 46.75
CA THR A 713 6.55 0.83 45.90
C THR A 713 6.69 0.32 44.48
N SER A 714 7.79 0.67 43.81
CA SER A 714 8.08 0.26 42.43
C SER A 714 9.57 0.02 42.17
N SER A 715 10.40 -0.09 43.22
CA SER A 715 11.84 -0.28 43.12
C SER A 715 12.39 -1.07 44.30
N ASN A 716 13.59 -1.62 44.14
CA ASN A 716 14.32 -2.30 45.22
C ASN A 716 14.58 -1.34 46.40
N ALA A 717 14.69 -1.89 47.61
CA ALA A 717 14.92 -1.14 48.84
C ALA A 717 16.24 -1.55 49.51
N THR A 718 16.79 -0.65 50.34
CA THR A 718 18.06 -0.88 51.04
C THR A 718 17.92 -0.66 52.55
N ALA A 719 18.50 -1.54 53.37
CA ALA A 719 18.62 -1.35 54.83
C ALA A 719 20.01 -1.74 55.33
N ASN A 720 20.70 -0.83 56.02
CA ASN A 720 22.09 -0.99 56.46
C ASN A 720 22.21 -0.98 57.99
N PHE A 721 23.09 -1.82 58.52
CA PHE A 721 23.32 -2.01 59.95
C PHE A 721 24.83 -1.99 60.26
N THR A 722 25.16 -1.69 61.51
CA THR A 722 26.53 -1.82 62.05
C THR A 722 26.53 -2.89 63.13
N ALA A 723 27.59 -3.70 63.23
CA ALA A 723 27.68 -4.77 64.23
C ALA A 723 29.00 -4.73 65.00
N THR A 724 28.97 -5.09 66.28
CA THR A 724 30.15 -5.21 67.14
C THR A 724 30.24 -6.63 67.67
N CYS A 725 31.30 -7.38 67.29
CA CYS A 725 31.48 -8.81 67.60
C CYS A 725 32.88 -9.08 68.21
N GLY A 726 32.98 -10.02 69.15
CA GLY A 726 34.26 -10.33 69.84
C GLY A 726 35.07 -11.51 69.28
N SER A 727 36.38 -11.26 69.04
CA SER A 727 37.57 -12.16 69.00
C SER A 727 38.02 -12.88 67.71
N GLY A 728 39.35 -12.90 67.48
CA GLY A 728 40.08 -13.97 66.78
C GLY A 728 41.07 -13.58 65.67
N ASP A 729 40.66 -13.82 64.42
CA ASP A 729 41.41 -13.53 63.20
C ASP A 729 40.55 -12.60 62.32
N ILE A 730 41.16 -11.67 61.59
CA ILE A 730 40.42 -10.62 60.87
C ILE A 730 40.36 -10.97 59.38
N GLN A 731 39.16 -11.14 58.84
CA GLN A 731 38.97 -11.27 57.40
C GLN A 731 39.19 -9.90 56.73
N LEU A 732 40.04 -9.86 55.71
CA LEU A 732 40.29 -8.67 54.90
C LEU A 732 39.27 -8.57 53.77
N THR A 733 38.82 -7.35 53.49
CA THR A 733 38.06 -7.02 52.28
C THR A 733 39.03 -6.47 51.24
N SER A 734 38.91 -6.92 49.99
CA SER A 734 39.82 -6.53 48.90
C SER A 734 39.98 -5.01 48.78
N GLY A 735 41.21 -4.50 48.83
CA GLY A 735 41.56 -3.08 48.72
C GLY A 735 41.26 -2.22 49.94
N VAL A 736 40.66 -2.78 51.01
CA VAL A 736 40.28 -2.02 52.22
C VAL A 736 41.38 -2.15 53.29
N PRO A 737 42.03 -1.05 53.70
CA PRO A 737 43.04 -1.08 54.75
C PRO A 737 42.43 -1.30 56.13
N VAL A 738 43.01 -2.22 56.91
CA VAL A 738 42.69 -2.41 58.33
C VAL A 738 43.74 -1.70 59.17
N THR A 739 43.36 -0.57 59.75
CA THR A 739 44.24 0.32 60.52
C THR A 739 44.23 -0.03 62.02
N GLY A 740 45.13 0.60 62.79
CA GLY A 740 45.18 0.45 64.25
C GLY A 740 45.60 -0.93 64.73
N GLN A 741 46.24 -1.72 63.87
CA GLN A 741 46.70 -3.06 64.23
C GLN A 741 48.03 -2.96 64.96
N SER A 742 48.24 -3.87 65.91
CA SER A 742 49.50 -4.01 66.61
C SER A 742 49.81 -5.48 66.86
N VAL A 743 51.09 -5.77 66.99
CA VAL A 743 51.61 -7.08 67.37
C VAL A 743 52.74 -6.90 68.37
N ALA A 744 52.74 -7.71 69.43
CA ALA A 744 53.83 -7.73 70.40
C ALA A 744 55.06 -8.44 69.82
N GLN A 745 56.23 -8.17 70.38
CA GLN A 745 57.45 -8.87 69.99
C GLN A 745 57.29 -10.39 70.19
N GLY A 746 57.67 -11.17 69.18
CA GLY A 746 57.55 -12.63 69.16
C GLY A 746 56.13 -13.17 69.00
N ALA A 747 55.12 -12.30 68.90
CA ALA A 747 53.74 -12.69 68.71
C ALA A 747 53.34 -12.66 67.23
N TRP A 748 52.27 -13.41 66.91
CA TRP A 748 51.65 -13.44 65.60
C TRP A 748 50.25 -12.84 65.64
N LYS A 749 49.88 -12.13 64.58
CA LYS A 749 48.50 -11.72 64.31
C LYS A 749 48.10 -12.13 62.90
N TYR A 750 46.93 -12.76 62.77
CA TYR A 750 46.50 -13.37 61.52
C TYR A 750 45.31 -12.69 60.89
N TYR A 751 45.35 -12.64 59.56
CA TYR A 751 44.30 -12.16 58.69
C TYR A 751 44.11 -13.14 57.54
N TYR A 752 42.97 -13.08 56.87
CA TYR A 752 42.72 -13.90 55.68
C TYR A 752 41.81 -13.20 54.68
N ILE A 753 41.90 -13.59 53.41
CA ILE A 753 41.03 -13.14 52.34
C ILE A 753 40.62 -14.34 51.49
N THR A 754 39.39 -14.34 51.00
CA THR A 754 38.91 -15.38 50.07
C THR A 754 39.16 -14.91 48.64
N VAL A 755 39.93 -15.70 47.89
CA VAL A 755 40.21 -15.45 46.46
C VAL A 755 39.19 -16.21 45.61
N PRO A 756 38.43 -15.55 44.73
CA PRO A 756 37.54 -16.21 43.78
C PRO A 756 38.30 -16.84 42.60
N SER A 757 37.65 -17.78 41.91
CA SER A 757 38.18 -18.36 40.67
C SER A 757 38.37 -17.29 39.59
N GLY A 758 39.48 -17.38 38.84
CA GLY A 758 39.80 -16.45 37.76
C GLY A 758 40.49 -15.16 38.19
N ALA A 759 40.86 -14.98 39.46
CA ALA A 759 41.67 -13.86 39.91
C ALA A 759 43.05 -13.86 39.21
N THR A 760 43.49 -12.69 38.75
CA THR A 760 44.77 -12.49 38.05
C THR A 760 45.88 -12.04 38.99
N ASN A 761 45.54 -11.46 40.15
CA ASN A 761 46.52 -11.04 41.16
C ASN A 761 45.92 -11.03 42.57
N LEU A 762 46.74 -11.32 43.58
CA LEU A 762 46.48 -11.07 45.00
C LEU A 762 47.71 -10.38 45.60
N THR A 763 47.51 -9.29 46.34
CA THR A 763 48.58 -8.57 47.03
C THR A 763 48.21 -8.32 48.49
N PHE A 764 49.08 -8.69 49.42
CA PHE A 764 49.02 -8.24 50.82
C PHE A 764 50.11 -7.21 51.08
N ALA A 765 49.78 -6.14 51.79
CA ALA A 765 50.75 -5.12 52.15
C ALA A 765 50.55 -4.58 53.57
N THR A 766 51.64 -4.45 54.32
CA THR A 766 51.69 -3.63 55.53
C THR A 766 52.16 -2.21 55.21
N THR A 767 51.51 -1.22 55.80
CA THR A 767 51.85 0.20 55.66
C THR A 767 51.77 0.90 57.02
N ASN A 768 52.42 2.06 57.17
CA ASN A 768 52.52 2.82 58.42
C ASN A 768 53.05 2.00 59.60
N ALA A 769 53.96 1.07 59.35
CA ALA A 769 54.59 0.28 60.40
C ALA A 769 55.51 1.16 61.26
N THR A 770 55.39 1.02 62.59
CA THR A 770 56.20 1.80 63.55
C THR A 770 57.45 1.06 64.04
N ALA A 771 57.60 -0.22 63.66
CA ALA A 771 58.73 -1.07 64.00
C ALA A 771 58.83 -2.24 63.00
N ASP A 772 59.84 -3.09 63.17
CA ASP A 772 60.10 -4.26 62.34
C ASP A 772 59.03 -5.35 62.53
N VAL A 773 58.08 -5.42 61.60
CA VAL A 773 57.04 -6.45 61.53
C VAL A 773 57.11 -7.15 60.18
N ASP A 774 57.13 -8.48 60.20
CA ASP A 774 57.28 -9.30 59.00
C ASP A 774 55.92 -9.89 58.58
N ILE A 775 55.58 -9.83 57.30
CA ILE A 775 54.41 -10.54 56.76
C ILE A 775 54.80 -11.89 56.18
N PHE A 776 53.95 -12.88 56.42
CA PHE A 776 54.02 -14.21 55.82
C PHE A 776 52.69 -14.51 55.20
N THR A 777 52.67 -15.13 54.03
CA THR A 777 51.42 -15.49 53.34
C THR A 777 51.37 -16.99 53.05
N GLN A 778 50.17 -17.58 53.07
CA GLN A 778 49.99 -19.01 52.79
C GLN A 778 48.59 -19.29 52.25
N PHE A 779 48.44 -20.27 51.36
CA PHE A 779 47.15 -20.72 50.85
C PHE A 779 46.60 -21.87 51.70
N GLY A 780 45.30 -21.82 52.02
CA GLY A 780 44.56 -22.90 52.69
C GLY A 780 44.83 -23.05 54.20
N ALA A 781 45.92 -22.51 54.72
CA ALA A 781 46.28 -22.58 56.15
C ALA A 781 47.02 -21.32 56.62
N LYS A 782 47.08 -21.11 57.94
CA LYS A 782 47.87 -20.02 58.53
C LYS A 782 49.38 -20.23 58.25
N PRO A 783 50.11 -19.16 57.88
CA PRO A 783 51.55 -19.24 57.72
C PRO A 783 52.25 -19.42 59.06
N THR A 784 53.42 -20.06 59.02
CA THR A 784 54.35 -20.20 60.16
C THR A 784 55.74 -19.72 59.73
N SER A 785 56.67 -19.62 60.68
CA SER A 785 58.07 -19.27 60.37
C SER A 785 58.79 -20.28 59.46
N SER A 786 58.25 -21.49 59.28
CA SER A 786 58.82 -22.55 58.43
C SER A 786 57.91 -22.99 57.28
N SER A 787 56.71 -22.42 57.14
CA SER A 787 55.77 -22.76 56.06
C SER A 787 55.02 -21.51 55.58
N TYR A 788 55.42 -21.02 54.41
CA TYR A 788 54.87 -19.82 53.77
C TYR A 788 55.13 -19.87 52.25
N ILE A 789 54.33 -19.12 51.50
CA ILE A 789 54.50 -18.90 50.05
C ILE A 789 55.34 -17.65 49.79
N CYS A 790 55.07 -16.57 50.52
CA CYS A 790 55.82 -15.32 50.40
C CYS A 790 56.07 -14.72 51.78
N ARG A 791 57.29 -14.22 51.98
CA ARG A 791 57.75 -13.50 53.17
C ARG A 791 58.79 -12.44 52.80
N PRO A 792 58.46 -11.15 52.81
CA PRO A 792 59.43 -10.06 52.72
C PRO A 792 60.10 -9.89 54.10
N PHE A 793 61.24 -9.21 54.15
CA PHE A 793 61.89 -8.86 55.41
C PHE A 793 62.59 -7.51 55.23
N THR A 794 61.91 -6.44 55.63
CA THR A 794 62.43 -5.09 55.59
C THR A 794 62.42 -4.52 57.00
N ALA A 795 63.54 -3.89 57.41
CA ALA A 795 63.65 -3.26 58.72
C ALA A 795 62.62 -2.14 58.99
N SER A 796 61.86 -1.73 57.96
CA SER A 796 60.80 -0.72 58.07
C SER A 796 59.44 -1.28 58.50
N GLY A 797 59.21 -2.59 58.37
CA GLY A 797 57.92 -3.24 58.59
C GLY A 797 56.82 -2.93 57.57
N ASN A 798 57.10 -2.10 56.55
CA ASN A 798 56.20 -1.84 55.43
C ASN A 798 56.52 -2.79 54.28
N GLU A 799 55.76 -3.86 54.20
CA GLU A 799 56.11 -5.02 53.39
C GLU A 799 55.02 -5.33 52.38
N THR A 800 55.36 -6.07 51.34
CA THR A 800 54.39 -6.46 50.31
C THR A 800 54.67 -7.86 49.78
N CYS A 801 53.63 -8.69 49.74
CA CYS A 801 53.63 -10.01 49.12
C CYS A 801 52.57 -10.05 48.04
N SER A 802 52.93 -10.53 46.84
CA SER A 802 51.97 -10.73 45.75
C SER A 802 52.00 -12.15 45.22
N ALA A 803 50.85 -12.63 44.74
CA ALA A 803 50.67 -13.88 44.04
C ALA A 803 49.94 -13.60 42.72
N THR A 804 50.59 -13.88 41.60
CA THR A 804 49.99 -13.81 40.26
C THR A 804 49.19 -15.08 39.99
N ASN A 805 48.01 -14.94 39.38
CA ASN A 805 47.04 -16.03 39.17
C ASN A 805 46.81 -16.90 40.41
N PRO A 806 46.43 -16.31 41.57
CA PRO A 806 46.30 -17.05 42.82
C PRO A 806 45.22 -18.14 42.72
N SER A 807 45.47 -19.28 43.34
CA SER A 807 44.47 -20.36 43.45
C SER A 807 43.23 -19.87 44.21
N ALA A 808 42.05 -20.29 43.74
CA ALA A 808 40.78 -19.97 44.38
C ALA A 808 40.67 -20.63 45.75
N GLY A 809 40.23 -19.88 46.75
CA GLY A 809 40.12 -20.34 48.14
C GLY A 809 40.70 -19.34 49.15
N THR A 810 40.86 -19.77 50.40
CA THR A 810 41.30 -18.89 51.49
C THR A 810 42.81 -18.69 51.47
N TRP A 811 43.24 -17.43 51.39
CA TRP A 811 44.63 -17.02 51.57
C TRP A 811 44.80 -16.34 52.92
N TRP A 812 45.81 -16.76 53.65
CA TRP A 812 46.15 -16.25 54.96
C TRP A 812 47.36 -15.32 54.87
N VAL A 813 47.36 -14.26 55.68
CA VAL A 813 48.54 -13.45 55.98
C VAL A 813 48.74 -13.39 57.49
N GLY A 814 49.93 -13.76 57.95
CA GLY A 814 50.36 -13.65 59.35
C GLY A 814 51.38 -12.53 59.46
N VAL A 815 51.16 -11.60 60.39
CA VAL A 815 52.12 -10.55 60.73
C VAL A 815 52.84 -10.95 62.01
N ASN A 816 54.15 -11.12 61.93
CA ASN A 816 55.03 -11.51 63.02
C ASN A 816 55.79 -10.30 63.54
N GLY A 817 55.71 -10.02 64.85
CA GLY A 817 56.44 -8.92 65.46
C GLY A 817 57.90 -9.28 65.75
N TYR A 818 58.82 -8.99 64.84
CA TYR A 818 60.26 -9.08 65.16
C TYR A 818 60.63 -8.05 66.25
N ALA A 819 60.01 -6.87 66.16
CA ALA A 819 59.85 -5.91 67.24
C ALA A 819 58.36 -5.61 67.49
N ALA A 820 58.01 -5.16 68.70
CA ALA A 820 56.65 -4.74 68.99
C ALA A 820 56.31 -3.49 68.17
N GLY A 821 55.26 -3.55 67.35
CA GLY A 821 54.96 -2.52 66.37
C GLY A 821 53.48 -2.41 66.06
N SER A 822 53.05 -1.22 65.63
CA SER A 822 51.74 -0.98 65.04
C SER A 822 51.85 -0.90 63.52
N PHE A 823 50.79 -1.26 62.80
CA PHE A 823 50.75 -1.31 61.33
C PHE A 823 49.31 -1.18 60.80
N THR A 824 49.20 -0.96 59.49
CA THR A 824 47.97 -1.11 58.69
C THR A 824 48.16 -2.27 57.71
N ILE A 825 47.19 -3.16 57.58
CA ILE A 825 47.25 -4.30 56.63
C ILE A 825 46.16 -4.18 55.57
N THR A 826 46.51 -4.38 54.30
CA THR A 826 45.58 -4.40 53.17
C THR A 826 45.80 -5.67 52.35
N GLY A 827 44.72 -6.36 51.98
CA GLY A 827 44.74 -7.42 50.96
C GLY A 827 43.96 -6.96 49.74
N THR A 828 44.50 -7.11 48.52
CA THR A 828 43.87 -6.68 47.26
C THR A 828 43.86 -7.83 46.27
N VAL A 829 42.68 -8.25 45.86
CA VAL A 829 42.46 -9.25 44.81
C VAL A 829 41.99 -8.55 43.54
N THR A 830 42.65 -8.84 42.43
CA THR A 830 42.26 -8.38 41.08
C THR A 830 41.61 -9.54 40.33
N VAL A 831 40.38 -9.34 39.85
CA VAL A 831 39.67 -10.26 38.94
C VAL A 831 39.43 -9.55 37.60
N PRO A 832 39.51 -10.25 36.45
CA PRO A 832 39.03 -9.70 35.20
C PRO A 832 37.53 -9.46 35.31
N THR A 833 37.08 -8.27 34.96
CA THR A 833 35.64 -7.99 34.85
C THR A 833 35.09 -8.81 33.68
N PRO A 834 34.14 -9.72 33.89
CA PRO A 834 33.48 -10.39 32.78
C PRO A 834 32.78 -9.33 31.92
N THR A 835 33.04 -9.38 30.61
CA THR A 835 32.35 -8.54 29.63
C THR A 835 31.40 -9.40 28.82
N TYR A 836 30.35 -8.75 28.33
CA TYR A 836 29.24 -9.36 27.62
C TYR A 836 28.99 -8.62 26.29
N SER A 837 28.09 -9.16 25.49
CA SER A 837 27.65 -8.53 24.25
C SER A 837 26.14 -8.35 24.17
N ILE A 838 25.73 -7.35 23.39
CA ILE A 838 24.36 -7.17 22.91
C ILE A 838 24.34 -7.39 21.40
N SER A 839 23.46 -8.25 20.88
CA SER A 839 23.35 -8.51 19.43
C SER A 839 21.91 -8.59 18.92
N GLY A 840 21.75 -8.36 17.62
CA GLY A 840 20.47 -8.45 16.91
C GLY A 840 20.59 -7.98 15.46
N SER A 841 19.47 -7.66 14.82
CA SER A 841 19.43 -7.11 13.46
C SER A 841 19.22 -5.60 13.50
N ALA A 842 19.99 -4.84 12.71
CA ALA A 842 19.80 -3.40 12.56
C ALA A 842 18.78 -3.03 11.47
N GLY A 843 18.23 -4.01 10.75
CA GLY A 843 17.27 -3.79 9.65
C GLY A 843 17.87 -3.27 8.34
N THR A 844 19.16 -2.93 8.30
CA THR A 844 19.90 -2.54 7.09
C THR A 844 21.40 -2.81 7.27
N PRO A 845 22.18 -3.12 6.21
CA PRO A 845 23.63 -3.30 6.31
C PRO A 845 24.36 -1.98 6.57
N GLY A 846 25.49 -2.00 7.28
CA GLY A 846 26.31 -0.80 7.49
C GLY A 846 25.71 0.24 8.43
N ALA A 847 24.69 -0.10 9.23
CA ALA A 847 24.23 0.75 10.33
C ALA A 847 25.17 0.62 11.54
N ILE A 848 25.48 1.74 12.21
CA ILE A 848 26.28 1.77 13.44
C ILE A 848 25.32 1.68 14.63
N VAL A 849 25.45 0.64 15.45
CA VAL A 849 24.68 0.45 16.67
C VAL A 849 25.55 0.72 17.89
N THR A 850 25.11 1.63 18.75
CA THR A 850 25.85 2.06 19.96
C THR A 850 25.19 1.51 21.22
N ALA A 851 25.99 1.16 22.24
CA ALA A 851 25.54 0.83 23.60
C ALA A 851 26.57 1.35 24.62
N GLY A 852 26.26 2.47 25.27
CA GLY A 852 27.23 3.17 26.13
C GLY A 852 28.40 3.73 25.30
N SER A 853 29.63 3.44 25.70
CA SER A 853 30.85 3.83 24.95
C SER A 853 31.26 2.83 23.87
N GLN A 854 30.53 1.72 23.69
CA GLN A 854 30.83 0.67 22.73
C GLN A 854 29.91 0.77 21.51
N SER A 855 30.37 0.26 20.36
CA SER A 855 29.59 0.23 19.12
C SER A 855 29.90 -0.99 18.25
N GLY A 856 28.96 -1.38 17.38
CA GLY A 856 29.15 -2.40 16.36
C GLY A 856 28.43 -2.02 15.07
N THR A 857 28.94 -2.47 13.92
CA THR A 857 28.35 -2.19 12.60
C THR A 857 27.60 -3.40 12.09
N SER A 858 26.41 -3.21 11.51
CA SER A 858 25.67 -4.31 10.90
C SER A 858 26.33 -4.86 9.64
N ASP A 859 26.34 -6.18 9.48
CA ASP A 859 26.88 -6.89 8.33
C ASP A 859 25.93 -6.88 7.12
N GLY A 860 26.33 -7.53 6.02
CA GLY A 860 25.53 -7.66 4.79
C GLY A 860 24.21 -8.44 4.95
N SER A 861 24.02 -9.12 6.08
CA SER A 861 22.78 -9.80 6.49
C SER A 861 22.02 -9.02 7.57
N ASN A 862 22.36 -7.75 7.76
CA ASN A 862 21.78 -6.81 8.73
C ASN A 862 22.13 -7.10 10.20
N ASN A 863 22.96 -8.08 10.53
CA ASN A 863 23.23 -8.47 11.91
C ASN A 863 24.32 -7.60 12.54
N TYR A 864 24.16 -7.19 13.79
CA TYR A 864 25.15 -6.45 14.57
C TYR A 864 25.45 -7.14 15.91
N ALA A 865 26.64 -6.87 16.46
CA ALA A 865 26.99 -7.21 17.84
C ALA A 865 27.85 -6.10 18.46
N VAL A 866 27.46 -5.63 19.65
CA VAL A 866 28.23 -4.69 20.47
C VAL A 866 28.82 -5.48 21.65
N SER A 867 30.14 -5.63 21.71
CA SER A 867 30.85 -6.43 22.73
C SER A 867 31.60 -5.55 23.74
N GLY A 868 32.13 -6.15 24.81
CA GLY A 868 32.93 -5.44 25.82
C GLY A 868 32.10 -4.72 26.88
N LEU A 869 30.84 -5.11 27.07
CA LEU A 869 29.90 -4.45 27.98
C LEU A 869 30.00 -5.05 29.39
N ALA A 870 30.02 -4.22 30.42
CA ALA A 870 29.88 -4.67 31.80
C ALA A 870 28.40 -4.93 32.14
N ASN A 871 28.12 -5.47 33.34
CA ASN A 871 26.75 -5.50 33.82
C ASN A 871 26.21 -4.08 33.99
N GLY A 872 25.04 -3.81 33.44
CA GLY A 872 24.47 -2.48 33.37
C GLY A 872 23.29 -2.41 32.41
N THR A 873 22.58 -1.28 32.45
CA THR A 873 21.51 -1.00 31.50
C THR A 873 22.02 -0.01 30.46
N TYR A 874 21.83 -0.35 29.19
CA TYR A 874 22.33 0.39 28.04
C TYR A 874 21.16 0.88 27.19
N THR A 875 21.26 2.11 26.68
CA THR A 875 20.42 2.58 25.58
C THR A 875 21.09 2.20 24.28
N VAL A 876 20.51 1.25 23.57
CA VAL A 876 21.01 0.70 22.32
C VAL A 876 20.39 1.48 21.16
N THR A 877 21.22 2.17 20.36
CA THR A 877 20.74 3.09 19.32
C THR A 877 21.41 2.81 17.98
N PRO A 878 20.65 2.43 16.92
CA PRO A 878 21.16 2.31 15.56
C PRO A 878 21.19 3.67 14.86
N THR A 879 22.19 3.87 14.00
CA THR A 879 22.35 5.09 13.19
C THR A 879 22.86 4.75 11.80
N LYS A 880 22.27 5.36 10.79
CA LYS A 880 22.73 5.33 9.39
C LYS A 880 22.11 6.53 8.66
N SER A 881 22.94 7.27 7.93
CA SER A 881 22.48 8.44 7.18
C SER A 881 21.39 8.04 6.16
N GLY A 882 20.34 8.84 6.05
CA GLY A 882 19.20 8.57 5.15
C GLY A 882 18.24 7.48 5.66
N CYS A 883 18.47 6.93 6.85
CA CYS A 883 17.62 5.88 7.43
C CYS A 883 16.95 6.34 8.73
N THR A 884 15.69 5.95 8.89
CA THR A 884 14.97 6.00 10.16
C THR A 884 14.84 4.58 10.72
N PHE A 885 14.98 4.43 12.04
CA PHE A 885 14.95 3.12 12.70
C PHE A 885 13.75 3.02 13.63
N SER A 886 13.09 1.86 13.63
CA SER A 886 11.97 1.55 14.52
C SER A 886 12.22 0.22 15.25
N PRO A 887 12.26 0.23 16.60
CA PRO A 887 12.24 1.42 17.47
C PRO A 887 13.49 2.30 17.31
N ALA A 888 13.43 3.58 17.68
CA ALA A 888 14.60 4.49 17.54
C ALA A 888 15.76 4.14 18.50
N SER A 889 15.44 3.50 19.64
CA SER A 889 16.41 2.91 20.56
C SER A 889 15.74 1.83 21.42
N LEU A 890 16.53 0.96 22.04
CA LEU A 890 16.10 -0.06 23.00
C LEU A 890 16.82 0.12 24.34
N SER A 891 16.11 -0.01 25.46
CA SER A 891 16.76 -0.12 26.78
C SER A 891 17.05 -1.59 27.08
N VAL A 892 18.32 -1.95 27.21
CA VAL A 892 18.78 -3.35 27.32
C VAL A 892 19.65 -3.53 28.55
N THR A 893 19.28 -4.46 29.43
CA THR A 893 20.06 -4.78 30.64
C THR A 893 20.93 -6.01 30.42
N VAL A 894 22.23 -5.84 30.59
CA VAL A 894 23.23 -6.92 30.66
C VAL A 894 23.39 -7.32 32.12
N SER A 895 23.13 -8.60 32.44
CA SER A 895 23.22 -9.13 33.80
C SER A 895 23.74 -10.57 33.79
N GLY A 896 25.07 -10.73 33.72
CA GLY A 896 25.72 -12.02 33.86
C GLY A 896 25.81 -12.84 32.58
N ALA A 897 25.24 -12.39 31.46
CA ALA A 897 25.22 -13.10 30.18
C ALA A 897 25.09 -12.16 28.96
N ASN A 898 25.43 -12.67 27.78
CA ASN A 898 25.19 -11.99 26.50
C ASN A 898 23.68 -11.88 26.23
N VAL A 899 23.25 -10.76 25.65
CA VAL A 899 21.85 -10.47 25.34
C VAL A 899 21.67 -10.45 23.83
N THR A 900 20.81 -11.31 23.29
CA THR A 900 20.59 -11.45 21.84
C THR A 900 19.19 -11.00 21.44
N GLY A 901 18.90 -10.93 20.14
CA GLY A 901 17.56 -10.64 19.61
C GLY A 901 17.11 -9.19 19.74
N GLN A 902 18.04 -8.25 19.92
CA GLN A 902 17.74 -6.83 20.01
C GLN A 902 17.61 -6.24 18.59
N ASN A 903 16.41 -6.30 18.02
CA ASN A 903 16.20 -6.04 16.60
C ASN A 903 15.60 -4.65 16.34
N PHE A 904 16.03 -4.05 15.23
CA PHE A 904 15.53 -2.82 14.65
C PHE A 904 15.03 -3.07 13.23
N THR A 905 14.04 -2.30 12.81
CA THR A 905 13.67 -2.15 11.40
C THR A 905 14.23 -0.82 10.89
N ALA A 906 14.75 -0.80 9.67
CA ALA A 906 15.31 0.40 9.06
C ALA A 906 14.51 0.76 7.81
N ASN A 907 14.04 2.00 7.72
CA ASN A 907 13.48 2.57 6.52
C ASN A 907 14.47 3.62 5.98
N CYS A 908 15.15 3.26 4.90
CA CYS A 908 16.14 4.10 4.23
C CYS A 908 15.54 4.63 2.94
N SER A 909 15.17 5.91 2.91
CA SER A 909 14.64 6.56 1.71
C SER A 909 15.79 6.97 0.81
N SER A 910 15.74 6.63 -0.49
CA SER A 910 16.59 7.25 -1.51
C SER A 910 15.70 8.02 -2.49
N SER A 911 16.03 9.28 -2.75
CA SER A 911 15.32 10.13 -3.71
C SER A 911 15.92 9.98 -5.12
N THR A 912 15.07 9.75 -6.12
CA THR A 912 15.47 9.74 -7.54
C THR A 912 15.46 11.16 -8.09
N LEU A 913 16.61 11.64 -8.56
CA LEU A 913 16.79 12.97 -9.15
C LEU A 913 16.58 12.97 -10.67
N PHE A 914 16.88 11.84 -11.32
CA PHE A 914 16.70 11.63 -12.76
C PHE A 914 16.51 10.14 -13.01
N SER A 915 15.61 9.77 -13.91
CA SER A 915 15.45 8.38 -14.37
C SER A 915 14.98 8.37 -15.81
N ASN A 916 15.65 7.61 -16.67
CA ASN A 916 15.29 7.45 -18.07
C ASN A 916 15.90 6.15 -18.64
N GLY A 917 15.04 5.23 -19.08
CA GLY A 917 15.45 3.97 -19.73
C GLY A 917 15.51 4.05 -21.25
N PHE A 918 15.64 5.23 -21.85
CA PHE A 918 15.59 5.40 -23.32
C PHE A 918 14.27 4.95 -23.98
N GLU A 919 13.18 4.86 -23.23
CA GLU A 919 11.84 4.45 -23.73
C GLU A 919 11.18 5.49 -24.66
N SER A 920 11.71 6.71 -24.69
CA SER A 920 11.30 7.74 -25.63
C SER A 920 12.49 8.52 -26.17
N ALA A 921 12.42 8.88 -27.46
CA ALA A 921 13.39 9.79 -28.07
C ALA A 921 13.24 11.23 -27.55
N THR A 922 12.08 11.59 -26.97
CA THR A 922 11.87 12.90 -26.34
C THR A 922 12.70 13.01 -25.08
N GLY A 923 13.47 14.09 -24.93
CA GLY A 923 14.31 14.33 -23.76
C GLY A 923 15.80 14.11 -24.01
N TRP A 924 16.19 13.42 -25.09
CA TRP A 924 17.59 13.23 -25.49
C TRP A 924 17.91 13.96 -26.80
N ALA A 925 19.03 14.66 -26.83
CA ALA A 925 19.60 15.22 -28.04
C ALA A 925 20.94 14.54 -28.34
N THR A 926 21.31 14.50 -29.62
CA THR A 926 22.61 14.00 -30.04
C THR A 926 23.41 15.12 -30.68
N VAL A 927 24.72 15.12 -30.44
CA VAL A 927 25.64 16.07 -31.07
C VAL A 927 26.92 15.35 -31.48
N GLN A 928 27.27 15.52 -32.75
CA GLN A 928 28.53 15.00 -33.32
C GLN A 928 29.69 15.83 -32.78
N ILE A 929 30.72 15.16 -32.26
CA ILE A 929 31.92 15.81 -31.71
C ILE A 929 33.10 15.66 -32.67
N SER A 930 33.26 14.49 -33.29
CA SER A 930 34.31 14.19 -34.25
C SER A 930 33.84 13.11 -35.23
N GLY A 931 34.11 13.31 -36.52
CA GLY A 931 33.69 12.37 -37.58
C GLY A 931 32.31 12.64 -38.19
N THR A 932 31.90 11.75 -39.07
CA THR A 932 30.58 11.80 -39.74
C THR A 932 29.78 10.48 -39.65
N THR A 933 30.36 9.43 -39.09
CA THR A 933 29.74 8.11 -38.88
C THR A 933 29.83 7.74 -37.41
N GLY A 934 28.73 7.28 -36.78
CA GLY A 934 28.68 6.96 -35.35
C GLY A 934 27.54 7.59 -34.58
N ALA A 935 26.31 7.52 -35.11
CA ALA A 935 25.15 8.12 -34.44
C ALA A 935 24.68 7.31 -33.23
N TRP A 936 24.14 8.01 -32.24
CA TRP A 936 23.29 7.41 -31.22
C TRP A 936 21.88 7.25 -31.76
N THR A 937 21.28 6.09 -31.51
CA THR A 937 19.91 5.74 -31.92
C THR A 937 19.24 4.92 -30.83
N LEU A 938 17.92 5.01 -30.71
CA LEU A 938 17.14 4.15 -29.82
C LEU A 938 16.73 2.91 -30.60
N VAL A 939 16.95 1.72 -30.03
CA VAL A 939 16.67 0.44 -30.69
C VAL A 939 15.98 -0.54 -29.74
N ALA A 940 15.03 -1.32 -30.25
CA ALA A 940 14.35 -2.38 -29.49
C ALA A 940 15.12 -3.72 -29.51
N SER A 941 16.18 -3.80 -30.31
CA SER A 941 17.10 -4.93 -30.36
C SER A 941 18.47 -4.48 -30.88
N GLY A 942 19.51 -5.12 -30.36
CA GLY A 942 20.89 -4.87 -30.75
C GLY A 942 21.33 -5.76 -31.90
N THR A 943 22.26 -5.25 -32.71
CA THR A 943 23.01 -6.00 -33.72
C THR A 943 24.50 -5.67 -33.57
N ASN A 944 25.38 -6.68 -33.68
CA ASN A 944 26.82 -6.56 -33.44
C ASN A 944 27.15 -5.98 -32.04
N PRO A 945 26.92 -6.70 -30.93
CA PRO A 945 26.34 -8.06 -30.82
C PRO A 945 24.80 -8.06 -30.85
N THR A 946 24.19 -9.25 -30.86
CA THR A 946 22.73 -9.40 -30.72
C THR A 946 22.34 -9.41 -29.24
N LEU A 947 21.43 -8.52 -28.84
CA LEU A 947 20.92 -8.41 -27.48
C LEU A 947 19.53 -7.77 -27.46
N SER A 948 18.85 -7.89 -26.32
CA SER A 948 17.62 -7.15 -26.00
C SER A 948 17.95 -6.04 -24.98
N PRO A 949 17.11 -4.99 -24.90
CA PRO A 949 17.17 -3.99 -23.82
C PRO A 949 17.27 -4.64 -22.45
N HIS A 950 17.95 -3.97 -21.51
CA HIS A 950 18.06 -4.42 -20.13
C HIS A 950 16.72 -4.27 -19.40
N GLY A 951 16.06 -3.12 -19.61
CA GLY A 951 14.74 -2.80 -19.12
C GLY A 951 13.88 -2.24 -20.26
N GLY A 952 12.56 -2.23 -20.09
CA GLY A 952 11.64 -1.61 -21.05
C GLY A 952 11.70 -2.16 -22.48
N THR A 953 11.44 -1.29 -23.44
CA THR A 953 11.27 -1.59 -24.87
C THR A 953 12.47 -1.12 -25.71
N TYR A 954 13.20 -0.10 -25.27
CA TYR A 954 14.25 0.55 -26.07
C TYR A 954 15.54 0.73 -25.28
N MET A 955 16.67 0.74 -25.97
CA MET A 955 17.99 1.05 -25.39
C MET A 955 18.76 2.02 -26.28
N GLY A 956 19.69 2.77 -25.70
CA GLY A 956 20.60 3.63 -26.44
C GLY A 956 21.70 2.84 -27.14
N LYS A 957 21.75 2.89 -28.48
CA LYS A 957 22.81 2.30 -29.30
C LYS A 957 23.69 3.36 -29.92
N PHE A 958 24.99 3.30 -29.67
CA PHE A 958 26.02 4.00 -30.44
C PHE A 958 26.56 3.11 -31.55
N ASN A 959 26.52 3.60 -32.80
CA ASN A 959 27.04 2.84 -33.95
C ASN A 959 28.56 2.89 -34.01
N SER A 960 29.25 1.97 -33.35
CA SER A 960 30.71 1.82 -33.49
C SER A 960 31.09 0.99 -34.72
N TYR A 961 30.22 0.08 -35.15
CA TYR A 961 30.51 -0.91 -36.19
C TYR A 961 30.81 -0.30 -37.56
N ASP A 962 30.06 0.74 -37.95
CA ASP A 962 30.28 1.46 -39.22
C ASP A 962 31.19 2.69 -39.04
N ALA A 963 31.47 3.09 -37.80
CA ALA A 963 32.20 4.31 -37.48
C ALA A 963 33.69 4.03 -37.36
N THR A 964 34.54 4.63 -38.19
CA THR A 964 36.00 4.45 -38.07
C THR A 964 36.53 4.93 -36.73
N SER A 965 37.67 4.36 -36.31
CA SER A 965 38.31 4.71 -35.04
C SER A 965 38.51 6.21 -34.89
N GLY A 966 38.10 6.77 -33.74
CA GLY A 966 38.22 8.19 -33.42
C GLY A 966 36.96 9.03 -33.69
N HIS A 967 35.89 8.43 -34.19
CA HIS A 967 34.58 9.08 -34.26
C HIS A 967 33.89 9.13 -32.89
N GLN A 968 33.28 10.28 -32.61
CA GLN A 968 32.69 10.57 -31.30
C GLN A 968 31.36 11.30 -31.45
N THR A 969 30.33 10.76 -30.80
CA THR A 969 29.01 11.39 -30.70
C THR A 969 28.55 11.36 -29.26
N ARG A 970 28.01 12.48 -28.80
CA ARG A 970 27.36 12.56 -27.49
C ARG A 970 25.86 12.43 -27.64
N ILE A 971 25.25 11.60 -26.80
CA ILE A 971 23.82 11.68 -26.48
C ILE A 971 23.69 12.33 -25.10
N TYR A 972 22.79 13.30 -24.96
CA TYR A 972 22.66 14.06 -23.71
C TYR A 972 21.22 14.50 -23.45
N GLN A 973 20.92 14.68 -22.17
CA GLN A 973 19.63 15.17 -21.72
C GLN A 973 19.42 16.63 -22.17
N THR A 974 18.28 16.91 -22.79
CA THR A 974 17.91 18.24 -23.28
C THR A 974 17.56 19.21 -22.15
N THR A 975 16.95 18.72 -21.07
CA THR A 975 16.76 19.44 -19.81
C THR A 975 17.88 19.13 -18.83
N GLY A 976 18.06 19.92 -17.77
CA GLY A 976 18.94 19.55 -16.65
C GLY A 976 18.13 19.08 -15.46
N PHE A 977 18.76 18.39 -14.51
CA PHE A 977 18.18 18.10 -13.19
C PHE A 977 18.97 18.81 -12.08
N ALA A 978 18.26 19.23 -11.04
CA ALA A 978 18.87 19.89 -9.89
C ALA A 978 19.50 18.85 -8.95
N VAL A 979 20.77 19.04 -8.60
CA VAL A 979 21.44 18.24 -7.57
C VAL A 979 21.29 18.97 -6.23
N PRO A 980 20.60 18.40 -5.23
CA PRO A 980 20.36 19.07 -3.95
C PRO A 980 21.67 19.44 -3.24
N GLY A 981 21.75 20.68 -2.73
CA GLY A 981 22.90 21.12 -1.93
C GLY A 981 23.05 20.36 -0.60
N THR A 982 21.96 19.78 -0.11
CA THR A 982 21.88 19.01 1.14
C THR A 982 22.20 17.52 0.97
N ALA A 983 22.35 17.03 -0.26
CA ALA A 983 22.63 15.62 -0.52
C ALA A 983 23.93 15.18 0.17
N SER A 984 23.97 14.00 0.79
CA SER A 984 25.22 13.45 1.34
C SER A 984 26.06 12.80 0.24
N THR A 985 25.42 12.10 -0.69
CA THR A 985 26.02 11.47 -1.88
C THR A 985 25.05 11.55 -3.05
N VAL A 986 25.56 11.63 -4.28
CA VAL A 986 24.75 11.64 -5.50
C VAL A 986 25.34 10.63 -6.47
N THR A 987 24.51 9.70 -6.90
CA THR A 987 24.98 8.51 -7.61
C THR A 987 24.22 8.33 -8.90
N LEU A 988 24.95 8.37 -10.02
CA LEU A 988 24.48 7.93 -11.32
C LEU A 988 24.68 6.41 -11.43
N LYS A 989 23.65 5.72 -11.91
CA LYS A 989 23.68 4.33 -12.31
C LYS A 989 23.16 4.22 -13.74
N PHE A 990 23.77 3.36 -14.53
CA PHE A 990 23.25 2.97 -15.84
C PHE A 990 23.76 1.58 -16.19
N TRP A 991 23.06 0.87 -17.05
CA TRP A 991 23.50 -0.41 -17.56
C TRP A 991 24.24 -0.23 -18.87
N MET A 992 25.35 -0.94 -19.04
CA MET A 992 26.07 -1.03 -20.31
C MET A 992 26.24 -2.50 -20.68
N TYR A 993 26.01 -2.83 -21.94
CA TYR A 993 26.23 -4.18 -22.43
C TYR A 993 27.71 -4.38 -22.76
N HIS A 994 28.30 -5.42 -22.17
CA HIS A 994 29.64 -5.85 -22.49
C HIS A 994 29.59 -7.10 -23.36
N ASP A 995 30.55 -7.23 -24.27
CA ASP A 995 30.75 -8.44 -25.06
C ASP A 995 32.22 -8.72 -25.34
N THR A 996 32.52 -9.97 -25.67
CA THR A 996 33.89 -10.45 -25.90
C THR A 996 34.38 -10.25 -27.34
N GLY A 997 33.56 -9.70 -28.23
CA GLY A 997 33.93 -9.39 -29.62
C GLY A 997 34.83 -8.17 -29.72
N TYR A 998 35.66 -8.11 -30.77
CA TYR A 998 36.50 -6.95 -31.10
C TYR A 998 37.39 -6.47 -29.93
N SER A 999 38.03 -7.41 -29.21
CA SER A 999 38.79 -7.15 -27.98
C SER A 999 40.00 -6.21 -28.10
N THR A 1000 40.50 -5.99 -29.33
CA THR A 1000 41.62 -5.09 -29.63
C THR A 1000 41.19 -3.67 -30.01
N TYR A 1001 39.88 -3.42 -30.17
CA TYR A 1001 39.34 -2.13 -30.57
C TYR A 1001 38.71 -1.44 -29.34
N PRO A 1002 39.21 -0.25 -28.95
CA PRO A 1002 38.86 0.38 -27.69
C PRO A 1002 37.58 1.21 -27.82
N ASP A 1003 36.44 0.55 -28.08
CA ASP A 1003 35.10 1.16 -28.04
C ASP A 1003 34.76 1.54 -26.59
N LYS A 1004 34.35 2.78 -26.32
CA LYS A 1004 34.09 3.27 -24.96
C LYS A 1004 32.97 4.29 -24.88
N VAL A 1005 32.28 4.25 -23.74
CA VAL A 1005 31.37 5.31 -23.30
C VAL A 1005 32.04 6.12 -22.19
N GLN A 1006 32.10 7.44 -22.35
CA GLN A 1006 32.51 8.38 -21.30
C GLN A 1006 31.30 9.16 -20.80
N VAL A 1007 31.01 9.06 -19.50
CA VAL A 1007 30.00 9.91 -18.86
C VAL A 1007 30.49 11.35 -18.79
N GLN A 1008 29.63 12.29 -19.15
CA GLN A 1008 29.88 13.71 -19.11
C GLN A 1008 28.76 14.45 -18.39
N VAL A 1009 29.11 15.54 -17.73
CA VAL A 1009 28.17 16.45 -17.07
C VAL A 1009 28.41 17.87 -17.56
N SER A 1010 27.33 18.61 -17.79
CA SER A 1010 27.38 20.04 -18.12
C SER A 1010 26.60 20.86 -17.09
N THR A 1011 27.17 21.98 -16.65
CA THR A 1011 26.48 23.03 -15.86
C THR A 1011 26.13 24.25 -16.72
N GLY A 1012 26.23 24.15 -18.06
CA GLY A 1012 26.09 25.26 -19.00
C GLY A 1012 26.43 24.86 -20.44
N SER A 1013 27.35 25.59 -21.09
CA SER A 1013 27.76 25.32 -22.48
C SER A 1013 28.97 24.38 -22.62
N THR A 1014 29.64 24.01 -21.52
CA THR A 1014 30.83 23.16 -21.50
C THR A 1014 30.56 21.81 -20.83
N TRP A 1015 31.17 20.75 -21.35
CA TRP A 1015 31.00 19.37 -20.87
C TRP A 1015 32.27 18.86 -20.20
N ALA A 1016 32.14 18.36 -18.97
CA ALA A 1016 33.22 17.77 -18.20
C ALA A 1016 33.07 16.25 -18.12
N ASN A 1017 34.17 15.50 -18.26
CA ASN A 1017 34.18 14.05 -18.04
C ASN A 1017 34.03 13.73 -16.56
N VAL A 1018 33.17 12.77 -16.23
CA VAL A 1018 32.97 12.30 -14.86
C VAL A 1018 33.21 10.79 -14.79
N GLY A 1019 34.08 10.38 -13.87
CA GLY A 1019 34.59 9.00 -13.83
C GLY A 1019 35.48 8.66 -15.03
N THR A 1020 35.98 7.43 -15.05
CA THR A 1020 36.78 6.89 -16.15
C THR A 1020 35.89 6.41 -17.29
N ALA A 1021 36.32 6.60 -18.54
CA ALA A 1021 35.65 5.99 -19.70
C ALA A 1021 35.54 4.47 -19.53
N ILE A 1022 34.36 3.93 -19.81
CA ILE A 1022 34.03 2.51 -19.66
C ILE A 1022 34.21 1.84 -21.02
N ASN A 1023 35.09 0.84 -21.08
CA ASN A 1023 35.28 0.06 -22.30
C ASN A 1023 34.09 -0.89 -22.51
N ARG A 1024 33.64 -1.02 -23.77
CA ARG A 1024 32.70 -2.08 -24.15
C ARG A 1024 33.29 -3.46 -23.88
N TYR A 1025 34.56 -3.68 -24.26
CA TYR A 1025 35.26 -4.92 -23.95
C TYR A 1025 35.81 -4.91 -22.52
N ASP A 1026 35.36 -5.87 -21.70
CA ASP A 1026 35.87 -6.10 -20.34
C ASP A 1026 36.18 -7.58 -20.05
N GLY A 1027 36.15 -8.42 -21.08
CA GLY A 1027 36.35 -9.88 -20.97
C GLY A 1027 35.11 -10.68 -20.59
N SER A 1028 33.93 -10.04 -20.49
CA SER A 1028 32.66 -10.71 -20.19
C SER A 1028 31.58 -10.44 -21.24
N THR A 1029 30.44 -11.11 -21.12
CA THR A 1029 29.26 -10.86 -21.96
C THR A 1029 28.02 -10.69 -21.10
N GLY A 1030 27.25 -9.64 -21.38
CA GLY A 1030 26.00 -9.33 -20.69
C GLY A 1030 25.93 -7.88 -20.21
N TRP A 1031 24.74 -7.51 -19.73
CA TRP A 1031 24.50 -6.22 -19.10
C TRP A 1031 25.23 -6.12 -17.75
N LYS A 1032 25.92 -5.01 -17.53
CA LYS A 1032 26.49 -4.65 -16.23
C LYS A 1032 26.11 -3.24 -15.84
N GLN A 1033 25.74 -3.07 -14.58
CA GLN A 1033 25.48 -1.76 -14.02
C GLN A 1033 26.78 -1.06 -13.68
N HIS A 1034 26.94 0.16 -14.18
CA HIS A 1034 28.01 1.08 -13.83
C HIS A 1034 27.49 2.12 -12.87
N THR A 1035 28.34 2.51 -11.92
CA THR A 1035 28.01 3.51 -10.90
C THR A 1035 29.04 4.62 -10.93
N ILE A 1036 28.58 5.87 -11.07
CA ILE A 1036 29.42 7.07 -11.16
C ILE A 1036 29.01 8.05 -10.05
N ASP A 1037 29.99 8.57 -9.34
CA ASP A 1037 29.78 9.57 -8.30
C ASP A 1037 29.61 10.98 -8.91
N LEU A 1038 28.46 11.61 -8.66
CA LEU A 1038 28.14 12.97 -9.07
C LEU A 1038 28.12 13.95 -7.88
N THR A 1039 28.58 13.54 -6.69
CA THR A 1039 28.56 14.31 -5.44
C THR A 1039 29.24 15.68 -5.56
N ALA A 1040 30.20 15.84 -6.48
CA ALA A 1040 30.87 17.13 -6.73
C ALA A 1040 29.94 18.22 -7.29
N TYR A 1041 28.76 17.87 -7.81
CA TYR A 1041 27.82 18.79 -8.46
C TYR A 1041 26.68 19.25 -7.53
N LYS A 1042 26.76 18.99 -6.22
CA LYS A 1042 25.75 19.45 -5.25
C LYS A 1042 25.50 20.96 -5.34
N GLY A 1043 24.23 21.34 -5.24
CA GLY A 1043 23.79 22.72 -5.33
C GLY A 1043 23.80 23.29 -6.74
N THR A 1044 24.05 22.47 -7.77
CA THR A 1044 24.04 22.90 -9.18
C THR A 1044 22.96 22.15 -9.97
N THR A 1045 22.45 22.79 -11.01
CA THR A 1045 21.62 22.11 -12.03
C THR A 1045 22.54 21.63 -13.13
N VAL A 1046 22.42 20.34 -13.48
CA VAL A 1046 23.32 19.70 -14.43
C VAL A 1046 22.57 18.98 -15.53
N GLN A 1047 23.16 18.93 -16.73
CA GLN A 1047 22.76 18.01 -17.80
C GLN A 1047 23.70 16.81 -17.81
N LEU A 1048 23.14 15.62 -18.01
CA LEU A 1048 23.88 14.38 -18.15
C LEU A 1048 24.06 14.02 -19.62
N GLY A 1049 25.24 13.50 -19.98
CA GLY A 1049 25.53 13.03 -21.33
C GLY A 1049 26.47 11.82 -21.35
N PHE A 1050 26.40 11.07 -22.43
CA PHE A 1050 27.23 9.91 -22.72
C PHE A 1050 27.93 10.15 -24.05
N LEU A 1051 29.26 10.23 -24.02
CA LEU A 1051 30.09 10.33 -25.21
C LEU A 1051 30.50 8.92 -25.65
N GLY A 1052 29.91 8.43 -26.74
CA GLY A 1052 30.33 7.19 -27.39
C GLY A 1052 31.55 7.46 -28.25
N MET A 1053 32.55 6.58 -28.18
CA MET A 1053 33.82 6.74 -28.87
C MET A 1053 34.18 5.46 -29.62
N SER A 1054 34.14 5.53 -30.95
CA SER A 1054 34.38 4.37 -31.77
C SER A 1054 35.85 3.93 -31.76
N GLY A 1055 36.05 2.64 -31.51
CA GLY A 1055 37.27 1.90 -31.81
C GLY A 1055 37.24 1.21 -33.18
N PHE A 1056 36.14 1.28 -33.93
CA PHE A 1056 35.81 0.44 -35.10
C PHE A 1056 35.51 -1.02 -34.71
N GLY A 1057 34.79 -1.22 -33.61
CA GLY A 1057 34.37 -2.52 -33.11
C GLY A 1057 32.85 -2.71 -33.04
N ASN A 1058 32.39 -3.60 -32.17
CA ASN A 1058 30.95 -3.81 -31.97
C ASN A 1058 30.26 -2.54 -31.44
N ASN A 1059 28.97 -2.40 -31.74
CA ASN A 1059 28.14 -1.32 -31.25
C ASN A 1059 28.08 -1.28 -29.72
N GLU A 1060 27.98 -0.09 -29.17
CA GLU A 1060 27.88 0.11 -27.72
C GLU A 1060 26.42 0.32 -27.35
N TYR A 1061 25.99 -0.31 -26.25
CA TYR A 1061 24.60 -0.24 -25.77
C TYR A 1061 24.57 0.19 -24.31
N ILE A 1062 23.74 1.18 -24.02
CA ILE A 1062 23.44 1.65 -22.66
C ILE A 1062 21.94 1.68 -22.41
N ASP A 1063 21.55 1.50 -21.15
CA ASP A 1063 20.15 1.41 -20.76
C ASP A 1063 19.93 1.83 -19.29
N ASP A 1064 18.68 2.07 -18.90
CA ASP A 1064 18.23 2.28 -17.51
C ASP A 1064 19.10 3.28 -16.71
N VAL A 1065 19.12 4.53 -17.17
CA VAL A 1065 19.91 5.62 -16.57
C VAL A 1065 19.16 6.22 -15.39
N VAL A 1066 19.72 6.14 -14.19
CA VAL A 1066 19.10 6.64 -12.96
C VAL A 1066 20.11 7.42 -12.12
N VAL A 1067 19.75 8.62 -11.66
CA VAL A 1067 20.50 9.40 -10.67
C VAL A 1067 19.71 9.43 -9.37
N THR A 1068 20.37 9.07 -8.27
CA THR A 1068 19.75 8.97 -6.94
C THR A 1068 20.59 9.69 -5.87
N THR A 1069 19.94 10.08 -4.79
CA THR A 1069 20.58 10.58 -3.57
C THR A 1069 19.89 9.97 -2.33
N PRO A 1070 20.59 9.70 -1.22
CA PRO A 1070 19.99 9.24 0.03
C PRO A 1070 19.09 10.26 0.72
#